data_AF-A0A8S2K8S6-F1
#
_entry.id   AF-A0A8S2K8S6-F1
#
_cell.length_a   1.000
_cell.length_b   1.000
_cell.length_c   1.000
_cell.angle_alpha   90.00
_cell.angle_beta   90.00
_cell.angle_gamma   90.00
#
_symmetry.space_group_name_H-M   'P 1'
#
loop_
_entity.id
_entity.type
_entity.pdbx_description
1 polymer ?
#
loop_
_entity_poly.entity_id
_entity_poly.type
_entity_poly.pdbx_seq_one_letter_code
_entity_poly.pdbx_strand_id
1 'polypeptide(L)'
;MLQKFQAGRNRISKEGAKAIADALKHNDTLTTFYLENNVISNEGAQAIADALKHNHTLTTLGLQYNQITSRVAQTIADALKANQTVTTIQESNQIAAKGGQPNDNTLQHKHNLATSHLGSKTTSSKGPDPVAKALPRKQAHTRGTLHFDHNRKSDALKHIHTLTTRGLKYNQIPIERAEAIADALKHNDTLSALDVTCKKVDYEETDALAFVLRQNHTLTSLNLVQNGIFCQGAQVIADAMKHNHTLTSLNLSDNEISAEGAEAIADALKHNGSLTTLGVEGSRISDEGAKAIADALKHNDTLTNLSLSNNHISVEGAEAIGNALKHNHTLTNLDLSNNQISVKGALAIAEALKQNDTLTNLDLSNNQISVEGALAIAEALKQNDTLTNFNLSNNYICVGGAQAIADALKHNDTLATLYLKRNQISNEGAQAIADALKHNDTLTTLYLESNLISNEGAQAIADALKDNHTLTTLGLQYNEIASRVAQTIADGLKANQTVTTFQKSNHVAAGEGEPNASILQHKQNVATFHLGSKGISSEGPDPIAEALRRSQAHTDLGLTEITISAENTQGIPEIIKRKHTTPTLDPEYNKTSHGEADAIGNALEIDDTLTNLNFGQNPRSDALRQNHTLTGLNLVENGTFREGVEVVADALKHNHTLTILNLSDNEISAEGAEAIAEALKHNDTLTTLGLQRNKISNEGAQAIADALKHNHTLIILNLSDNQISVEGAEAIAVALKHNDTLTNLNLNHNDIDVEGAEAIADALKHNNTLTNLNLSKNNIDCEGAQAISAALKQNDTLTNLNLSNNNIIDGGAQAIADALKHNDTLTALDVSFGRVGFEGANAFAYVLRQNHTLTSLNLAGNGIFPEGVQVIADALKHNDTLTNLNLSNNNIDVEGVEAIAVALKHNGTLTNLNLSNNEISAEAAEAIADALKHNHTLTILNLSDNQISVEGAEAIADALKHNGTLTNLNLSNNVISAEAIADALKHNHTLTILNLSDNQISVEGAEAIVDALKHNGTLTNLNLSNNEISDEAAEAIAGALKHNDTLTTLGLQCNQRTSRVAQTIADALKAN
;
A
#
# COMPACT_ATOMS: atom_id res chain seq x y z
N MET A 1 -21.41 -20.42 2.14
CA MET A 1 -20.29 -20.20 1.22
C MET A 1 -19.91 -18.74 1.05
N LEU A 2 -20.78 -17.76 1.36
CA LEU A 2 -20.45 -16.33 1.19
C LEU A 2 -19.18 -15.96 1.95
N GLN A 3 -18.10 -15.53 1.26
CA GLN A 3 -16.78 -15.20 1.84
C GLN A 3 -16.52 -13.68 2.00
N LYS A 4 -17.23 -12.79 1.32
CA LYS A 4 -17.09 -11.32 1.44
C LYS A 4 -18.44 -10.63 1.65
N PHE A 5 -18.44 -9.44 2.22
CA PHE A 5 -19.58 -8.53 2.38
C PHE A 5 -19.03 -7.08 2.44
N GLN A 6 -19.71 -6.04 1.92
CA GLN A 6 -19.07 -4.71 1.80
C GLN A 6 -19.99 -3.48 1.93
N ALA A 7 -20.02 -2.81 3.10
CA ALA A 7 -21.24 -2.27 3.76
C ALA A 7 -21.62 -0.77 4.05
N GLY A 8 -20.91 0.34 3.72
CA GLY A 8 -21.32 1.70 4.19
C GLY A 8 -21.52 3.02 3.38
N ARG A 9 -22.04 4.07 4.09
CA ARG A 9 -22.78 5.38 3.82
C ARG A 9 -24.29 5.37 4.19
N ASN A 10 -24.71 4.38 4.95
CA ASN A 10 -26.08 4.03 5.31
C ASN A 10 -26.66 4.81 6.53
N ARG A 11 -27.88 4.48 6.99
CA ARG A 11 -28.51 5.15 8.15
C ARG A 11 -29.09 4.25 9.27
N ILE A 12 -28.26 3.35 9.76
CA ILE A 12 -28.58 2.14 10.53
C ILE A 12 -29.08 2.39 11.99
N SER A 13 -30.40 2.51 12.25
CA SER A 13 -31.00 2.78 13.60
C SER A 13 -31.69 1.63 14.36
N LYS A 14 -31.14 1.19 15.51
CA LYS A 14 -31.54 0.19 16.55
C LYS A 14 -31.78 -1.31 16.23
N GLU A 15 -33.04 -1.77 16.06
CA GLU A 15 -33.44 -3.20 16.06
C GLU A 15 -32.74 -4.03 14.98
N GLY A 16 -32.08 -3.30 14.09
CA GLY A 16 -31.27 -3.73 13.02
C GLY A 16 -29.82 -3.71 13.33
N ALA A 17 -29.07 -2.75 13.84
CA ALA A 17 -27.77 -3.17 14.35
C ALA A 17 -27.93 -4.21 15.51
N LYS A 18 -29.21 -4.49 15.89
CA LYS A 18 -29.76 -5.85 16.09
C LYS A 18 -29.98 -6.97 14.99
N ALA A 19 -30.58 -6.90 13.71
CA ALA A 19 -30.88 -7.77 12.40
C ALA A 19 -30.02 -8.33 10.97
N ILE A 20 -28.73 -8.77 10.43
CA ILE A 20 -27.08 -8.90 10.38
C ILE A 20 -26.02 -9.40 11.47
N ALA A 21 -25.79 -8.81 12.65
CA ALA A 21 -25.18 -9.39 13.86
C ALA A 21 -25.03 -10.93 13.87
N ASP A 22 -26.08 -11.66 14.24
CA ASP A 22 -26.17 -13.12 14.32
C ASP A 22 -25.80 -13.95 13.02
N ALA A 23 -24.89 -13.50 12.13
CA ALA A 23 -24.25 -14.09 10.91
C ALA A 23 -22.77 -14.00 11.09
N LEU A 24 -22.37 -12.81 11.50
CA LEU A 24 -21.12 -12.65 12.18
C LEU A 24 -21.16 -13.66 13.35
N LYS A 25 -22.31 -13.98 13.97
CA LYS A 25 -22.39 -15.05 15.01
C LYS A 25 -22.25 -16.49 14.47
N HIS A 26 -22.20 -16.68 13.16
CA HIS A 26 -23.09 -17.73 12.65
C HIS A 26 -22.77 -18.26 11.24
N ASN A 27 -22.03 -17.57 10.38
CA ASN A 27 -21.60 -18.13 9.10
C ASN A 27 -20.35 -18.99 9.25
N ASP A 28 -20.35 -20.09 8.51
CA ASP A 28 -19.29 -21.07 8.53
C ASP A 28 -18.41 -20.95 7.26
N THR A 29 -18.43 -19.79 6.56
CA THR A 29 -17.63 -19.48 5.36
C THR A 29 -17.21 -18.00 5.12
N LEU A 30 -17.75 -17.03 5.86
CA LEU A 30 -17.65 -15.59 5.57
C LEU A 30 -16.34 -15.04 6.06
N THR A 31 -15.32 -14.97 5.21
CA THR A 31 -13.97 -14.49 5.54
C THR A 31 -13.84 -12.96 5.62
N THR A 32 -14.76 -12.17 5.10
CA THR A 32 -14.62 -10.71 5.06
C THR A 32 -15.95 -9.97 5.11
N PHE A 33 -16.00 -8.85 5.83
CA PHE A 33 -17.21 -8.04 5.98
C PHE A 33 -16.83 -6.58 6.20
N TYR A 34 -17.30 -5.67 5.36
CA TYR A 34 -17.11 -4.23 5.56
C TYR A 34 -18.44 -3.54 5.85
N LEU A 35 -18.36 -2.30 6.37
CA LEU A 35 -19.40 -1.32 6.72
C LEU A 35 -18.72 0.06 6.73
N GLU A 36 -18.61 0.75 5.58
CA GLU A 36 -17.80 1.98 5.44
C GLU A 36 -18.57 3.31 5.15
N ASN A 37 -18.81 4.19 6.14
CA ASN A 37 -19.46 5.54 6.14
C ASN A 37 -20.88 5.65 6.78
N ASN A 38 -21.43 4.58 7.34
CA ASN A 38 -22.77 4.49 7.94
C ASN A 38 -23.00 5.40 9.14
N VAL A 39 -24.15 6.04 9.24
CA VAL A 39 -24.72 6.27 10.57
C VAL A 39 -25.10 4.90 11.14
N ILE A 40 -24.68 4.57 12.37
CA ILE A 40 -25.15 3.37 13.07
C ILE A 40 -25.47 3.74 14.52
N SER A 41 -26.65 3.38 15.00
CA SER A 41 -27.09 3.73 16.36
C SER A 41 -26.52 2.82 17.45
N ASN A 42 -26.84 3.23 18.67
CA ASN A 42 -26.35 2.79 19.95
C ASN A 42 -26.65 1.31 20.24
N GLU A 43 -27.90 0.94 20.53
CA GLU A 43 -28.31 -0.47 20.65
C GLU A 43 -28.40 -1.16 19.27
N GLY A 44 -28.06 -0.40 18.23
CA GLY A 44 -27.64 -0.88 16.94
C GLY A 44 -26.28 -1.56 17.01
N ALA A 45 -25.17 -0.86 16.75
CA ALA A 45 -23.86 -1.53 16.63
C ALA A 45 -23.42 -2.29 17.89
N GLN A 46 -24.13 -2.10 19.02
CA GLN A 46 -24.29 -3.03 20.15
C GLN A 46 -24.33 -4.49 19.75
N ALA A 47 -25.12 -4.82 18.73
CA ALA A 47 -25.46 -6.19 18.43
C ALA A 47 -24.74 -6.75 17.20
N ILE A 48 -24.38 -5.93 16.20
CA ILE A 48 -23.24 -6.22 15.30
C ILE A 48 -22.06 -6.66 16.17
N ALA A 49 -21.91 -6.00 17.32
CA ALA A 49 -21.02 -6.41 18.36
C ALA A 49 -21.47 -7.66 19.19
N ASP A 50 -22.74 -7.81 19.64
CA ASP A 50 -23.28 -9.06 20.24
C ASP A 50 -23.00 -10.34 19.45
N ALA A 51 -22.49 -10.22 18.23
CA ALA A 51 -22.62 -11.27 17.24
C ALA A 51 -21.49 -11.37 16.21
N LEU A 52 -20.73 -10.30 15.86
CA LEU A 52 -19.30 -10.47 15.54
C LEU A 52 -18.62 -11.41 16.52
N LYS A 53 -19.19 -11.48 17.73
CA LYS A 53 -19.28 -12.65 18.58
C LYS A 53 -19.04 -14.00 17.94
N HIS A 54 -20.04 -14.78 17.61
CA HIS A 54 -19.83 -16.22 17.40
C HIS A 54 -19.28 -16.59 16.02
N ASN A 55 -18.46 -15.72 15.42
CA ASN A 55 -17.85 -16.02 14.13
C ASN A 55 -16.68 -16.98 14.28
N HIS A 56 -16.61 -17.90 13.32
CA HIS A 56 -15.58 -18.92 13.21
C HIS A 56 -14.93 -19.00 11.81
N THR A 57 -15.14 -18.01 10.93
CA THR A 57 -14.56 -17.96 9.57
C THR A 57 -14.14 -16.57 9.04
N LEU A 58 -14.70 -15.49 9.57
CA LEU A 58 -14.44 -14.09 9.25
C LEU A 58 -13.03 -13.70 9.64
N THR A 59 -12.19 -13.36 8.67
CA THR A 59 -10.81 -12.91 8.85
C THR A 59 -10.64 -11.39 8.76
N THR A 60 -11.58 -10.68 8.12
CA THR A 60 -11.41 -9.26 7.81
C THR A 60 -12.68 -8.44 8.08
N LEU A 61 -12.61 -7.41 8.92
CA LEU A 61 -13.72 -6.49 9.21
C LEU A 61 -13.34 -5.02 8.92
N GLY A 62 -13.94 -4.39 7.92
CA GLY A 62 -13.64 -2.99 7.59
C GLY A 62 -14.79 -2.01 7.88
N LEU A 63 -14.69 -1.23 8.94
CA LEU A 63 -15.79 -0.43 9.52
C LEU A 63 -15.68 1.09 9.24
N GLN A 64 -14.92 1.48 8.21
CA GLN A 64 -14.43 2.84 7.97
C GLN A 64 -15.51 3.93 7.95
N TYR A 65 -15.16 5.20 8.19
CA TYR A 65 -16.03 6.39 8.07
C TYR A 65 -17.40 6.39 8.80
N ASN A 66 -17.83 5.34 9.51
CA ASN A 66 -19.15 5.27 10.14
C ASN A 66 -19.32 6.31 11.26
N GLN A 67 -20.46 7.00 11.26
CA GLN A 67 -20.99 7.78 12.38
C GLN A 67 -21.59 6.82 13.44
N ILE A 68 -20.71 6.07 14.11
CA ILE A 68 -21.01 5.32 15.33
C ILE A 68 -20.77 6.19 16.55
N THR A 69 -21.82 6.38 17.35
CA THR A 69 -21.84 7.20 18.56
C THR A 69 -20.94 6.67 19.67
N SER A 70 -21.02 7.30 20.84
CA SER A 70 -20.16 7.04 21.98
C SER A 70 -20.80 6.26 23.16
N ARG A 71 -21.68 5.25 23.08
CA ARG A 71 -22.34 4.49 21.99
C ARG A 71 -21.59 3.21 21.53
N VAL A 72 -20.98 3.16 20.33
CA VAL A 72 -20.89 1.87 19.60
C VAL A 72 -19.58 1.37 18.97
N ALA A 73 -18.55 2.19 18.77
CA ALA A 73 -17.26 1.64 18.38
C ALA A 73 -16.66 0.82 19.52
N GLN A 74 -16.67 1.42 20.71
CA GLN A 74 -16.58 0.70 21.97
C GLN A 74 -17.94 0.05 22.31
N THR A 75 -18.50 -0.70 21.36
CA THR A 75 -19.21 -1.95 21.63
C THR A 75 -18.65 -3.05 20.75
N ILE A 76 -18.39 -2.72 19.48
CA ILE A 76 -17.60 -3.53 18.52
C ILE A 76 -16.24 -3.94 19.12
N ALA A 77 -15.72 -3.12 20.04
CA ALA A 77 -14.52 -3.41 20.82
C ALA A 77 -14.67 -4.37 22.02
N ASP A 78 -15.86 -4.79 22.46
CA ASP A 78 -16.02 -6.04 23.25
C ASP A 78 -16.27 -7.22 22.32
N ALA A 79 -16.18 -7.00 21.01
CA ALA A 79 -17.04 -7.74 20.13
C ALA A 79 -16.51 -8.19 18.81
N LEU A 80 -15.29 -7.83 18.50
CA LEU A 80 -14.38 -8.91 18.22
C LEU A 80 -13.59 -9.32 19.47
N LYS A 81 -13.86 -8.76 20.67
CA LYS A 81 -12.99 -8.90 21.88
C LYS A 81 -12.54 -10.27 22.18
N ALA A 82 -13.44 -11.12 21.79
CA ALA A 82 -13.30 -12.48 21.90
C ALA A 82 -13.02 -13.24 20.57
N ASN A 83 -13.32 -12.91 19.22
CA ASN A 83 -13.79 -13.59 17.87
C ASN A 83 -12.90 -14.58 17.04
N GLN A 84 -13.29 -15.83 16.75
CA GLN A 84 -12.30 -16.91 16.48
C GLN A 84 -11.37 -16.72 15.30
N THR A 85 -11.70 -15.83 14.38
CA THR A 85 -11.03 -15.74 13.10
C THR A 85 -10.68 -14.34 12.65
N VAL A 86 -11.23 -13.24 13.21
CA VAL A 86 -10.97 -11.90 12.63
C VAL A 86 -9.57 -11.43 12.96
N THR A 87 -8.66 -11.68 12.02
CA THR A 87 -7.24 -11.30 12.05
C THR A 87 -6.97 -9.87 11.58
N THR A 88 -7.93 -9.17 10.98
CA THR A 88 -7.66 -7.93 10.24
C THR A 88 -8.83 -6.95 10.33
N ILE A 89 -8.55 -5.70 10.72
CA ILE A 89 -9.52 -4.61 10.70
C ILE A 89 -9.03 -3.40 9.90
N GLN A 90 -9.96 -2.74 9.21
CA GLN A 90 -9.72 -1.48 8.50
C GLN A 90 -10.72 -0.42 8.98
N GLU A 91 -10.26 0.64 9.65
CA GLU A 91 -11.14 1.63 10.27
C GLU A 91 -10.61 3.07 10.21
N SER A 92 -11.47 4.00 9.78
CA SER A 92 -11.13 5.40 9.46
C SER A 92 -12.34 6.32 9.72
N ASN A 93 -12.85 6.39 10.96
CA ASN A 93 -14.24 6.82 11.19
C ASN A 93 -14.45 8.33 11.42
N GLN A 94 -15.21 9.00 10.54
CA GLN A 94 -15.66 10.39 10.76
C GLN A 94 -17.02 10.44 11.46
N ILE A 95 -17.05 11.10 12.61
CA ILE A 95 -18.26 11.34 13.40
C ILE A 95 -18.86 12.70 12.99
N ALA A 96 -20.00 12.72 12.30
CA ALA A 96 -20.66 13.97 11.92
C ALA A 96 -21.71 14.40 12.96
N ALA A 97 -21.65 15.66 13.38
CA ALA A 97 -22.65 16.25 14.28
C ALA A 97 -23.72 17.03 13.49
N LYS A 98 -25.00 16.78 13.76
CA LYS A 98 -26.09 17.69 13.33
C LYS A 98 -26.08 18.94 14.22
N GLY A 99 -26.09 20.15 13.69
CA GLY A 99 -25.96 20.53 12.27
C GLY A 99 -26.17 22.03 12.04
N GLY A 100 -25.83 22.50 10.85
CA GLY A 100 -26.05 23.86 10.35
C GLY A 100 -25.81 23.84 8.84
N GLN A 101 -26.71 24.45 8.06
CA GLN A 101 -26.78 24.25 6.60
C GLN A 101 -25.66 24.97 5.80
N PRO A 102 -25.46 24.66 4.50
CA PRO A 102 -24.18 24.84 3.80
C PRO A 102 -23.97 26.27 3.31
N ASN A 103 -22.91 26.48 2.52
CA ASN A 103 -23.08 26.92 1.13
C ASN A 103 -21.83 26.67 0.28
N ASP A 104 -22.08 26.42 -1.01
CA ASP A 104 -21.32 26.76 -2.21
C ASP A 104 -19.78 26.62 -2.23
N ASN A 105 -19.32 25.73 -3.11
CA ASN A 105 -18.17 26.05 -3.96
C ASN A 105 -18.31 25.39 -5.35
N THR A 106 -19.24 25.92 -6.13
CA THR A 106 -19.29 25.76 -7.59
C THR A 106 -19.05 27.15 -8.20
N LEU A 107 -18.43 27.20 -9.40
CA LEU A 107 -18.07 28.39 -10.20
C LEU A 107 -16.71 29.07 -9.86
N GLN A 108 -15.69 28.61 -10.59
CA GLN A 108 -14.98 29.39 -11.61
C GLN A 108 -14.47 30.83 -11.32
N HIS A 109 -13.16 30.97 -11.51
CA HIS A 109 -12.48 32.03 -12.29
C HIS A 109 -12.69 33.55 -12.05
N LYS A 110 -11.52 34.21 -12.03
CA LYS A 110 -11.16 35.48 -12.70
C LYS A 110 -11.44 36.84 -12.02
N HIS A 111 -10.30 37.47 -11.74
CA HIS A 111 -9.90 38.86 -12.09
C HIS A 111 -10.13 40.04 -11.12
N ASN A 112 -8.98 40.72 -10.91
CA ASN A 112 -8.77 42.17 -10.90
C ASN A 112 -9.24 42.97 -9.67
N LEU A 113 -8.31 43.57 -8.91
CA LEU A 113 -7.57 44.81 -9.22
C LEU A 113 -8.46 46.06 -9.24
N ALA A 114 -8.54 46.75 -8.08
CA ALA A 114 -8.43 48.21 -8.02
C ALA A 114 -8.05 48.69 -6.61
N THR A 115 -6.82 49.18 -6.45
CA THR A 115 -6.50 50.25 -5.49
C THR A 115 -7.24 51.54 -5.88
N SER A 116 -7.42 52.58 -5.06
CA SER A 116 -6.59 53.07 -3.95
C SER A 116 -7.36 53.94 -2.95
N HIS A 117 -6.66 54.36 -1.89
CA HIS A 117 -7.06 55.39 -0.93
C HIS A 117 -7.62 56.68 -1.55
N LEU A 118 -8.43 57.41 -0.76
CA LEU A 118 -7.99 58.70 -0.19
C LEU A 118 -8.77 59.06 1.09
N GLY A 119 -8.10 59.71 2.03
CA GLY A 119 -8.75 60.41 3.16
C GLY A 119 -9.16 61.84 2.77
N SER A 120 -9.75 62.66 3.65
CA SER A 120 -9.95 62.47 5.10
C SER A 120 -11.01 63.44 5.68
N LYS A 121 -11.31 63.28 6.99
CA LYS A 121 -11.72 64.26 8.03
C LYS A 121 -11.87 65.75 7.56
N THR A 122 -12.84 66.57 8.02
CA THR A 122 -13.36 66.73 9.40
C THR A 122 -14.81 67.29 9.50
N THR A 123 -15.59 66.72 10.42
CA THR A 123 -16.67 67.31 11.27
C THR A 123 -17.05 68.81 11.15
N SER A 124 -18.35 69.16 11.00
CA SER A 124 -19.29 69.43 12.14
C SER A 124 -20.52 70.32 11.82
N SER A 125 -21.74 69.87 12.17
CA SER A 125 -22.94 70.65 12.60
C SER A 125 -24.10 69.64 12.87
N LYS A 126 -24.68 69.51 14.08
CA LYS A 126 -25.80 70.29 14.66
C LYS A 126 -26.96 70.49 13.66
N GLY A 127 -28.20 70.02 13.87
CA GLY A 127 -28.93 69.59 15.10
C GLY A 127 -30.23 70.42 15.22
N PRO A 128 -31.39 69.85 15.61
CA PRO A 128 -31.68 69.70 17.05
C PRO A 128 -32.53 68.45 17.46
N ASP A 129 -32.87 68.41 18.75
CA ASP A 129 -33.78 67.50 19.50
C ASP A 129 -35.26 67.55 18.99
N PRO A 130 -36.22 66.68 19.43
CA PRO A 130 -36.24 65.98 20.73
C PRO A 130 -36.68 64.48 20.78
N VAL A 131 -36.67 63.96 22.02
CA VAL A 131 -37.35 62.76 22.59
C VAL A 131 -36.54 61.45 22.61
N ALA A 132 -35.96 61.14 23.78
CA ALA A 132 -35.50 59.79 24.13
C ALA A 132 -35.41 59.55 25.66
N LYS A 133 -35.42 58.26 26.03
CA LYS A 133 -35.04 57.64 27.33
C LYS A 133 -36.00 57.77 28.52
N ALA A 134 -36.34 56.60 29.06
CA ALA A 134 -36.76 56.39 30.45
C ALA A 134 -35.84 55.34 31.12
N LEU A 135 -35.78 55.40 32.45
CA LEU A 135 -35.13 54.49 33.41
C LEU A 135 -36.07 54.45 34.63
N PRO A 136 -36.12 53.38 35.47
CA PRO A 136 -35.05 53.13 36.43
C PRO A 136 -34.88 51.63 36.86
N ARG A 137 -34.34 51.40 38.07
CA ARG A 137 -34.01 50.09 38.69
C ARG A 137 -34.87 49.78 39.93
N LYS A 138 -34.92 48.49 40.29
CA LYS A 138 -35.01 47.89 41.66
C LYS A 138 -36.25 48.16 42.55
N GLN A 139 -36.92 47.08 42.96
CA GLN A 139 -37.17 46.58 44.35
C GLN A 139 -38.28 45.48 44.29
N ALA A 140 -38.63 44.67 45.30
CA ALA A 140 -37.90 43.86 46.29
C ALA A 140 -38.93 43.04 47.14
N HIS A 141 -38.47 42.03 47.89
CA HIS A 141 -39.11 41.43 49.10
C HIS A 141 -40.09 40.20 49.07
N THR A 142 -39.71 39.22 49.91
CA THR A 142 -40.49 38.37 50.87
C THR A 142 -41.39 37.19 50.49
N ARG A 143 -41.02 36.03 51.09
CA ARG A 143 -41.82 35.01 51.83
C ARG A 143 -43.13 34.45 51.22
N GLY A 144 -43.17 33.12 51.11
CA GLY A 144 -44.38 32.29 51.09
C GLY A 144 -44.01 30.81 51.35
N THR A 145 -44.80 30.09 52.16
CA THR A 145 -44.50 28.71 52.62
C THR A 145 -45.72 27.79 52.54
N LEU A 146 -45.45 26.49 52.35
CA LEU A 146 -46.26 25.28 52.66
C LEU A 146 -47.32 24.76 51.67
N HIS A 147 -47.32 23.41 51.62
CA HIS A 147 -48.41 22.42 51.46
C HIS A 147 -48.70 21.74 50.09
N PHE A 148 -48.52 20.41 50.11
CA PHE A 148 -49.37 19.27 49.66
C PHE A 148 -50.56 19.54 48.67
N ASP A 149 -50.93 18.64 47.75
CA ASP A 149 -50.57 17.21 47.63
C ASP A 149 -50.77 16.54 46.24
N HIS A 150 -50.20 15.33 46.10
CA HIS A 150 -50.62 14.16 45.29
C HIS A 150 -50.89 14.24 43.75
N ASN A 151 -50.09 13.48 42.99
CA ASN A 151 -50.43 12.69 41.78
C ASN A 151 -50.96 13.42 40.51
N ARG A 152 -50.63 13.00 39.27
CA ARG A 152 -49.94 11.78 38.77
C ARG A 152 -49.36 12.00 37.36
N LYS A 153 -48.26 11.30 37.07
CA LYS A 153 -47.67 10.99 35.74
C LYS A 153 -47.16 12.13 34.83
N SER A 154 -45.89 11.93 34.44
CA SER A 154 -45.25 12.19 33.14
C SER A 154 -45.15 13.63 32.60
N ASP A 155 -44.25 13.76 31.62
CA ASP A 155 -44.18 14.75 30.54
C ASP A 155 -44.36 16.25 30.87
N ALA A 156 -43.41 17.14 30.65
CA ALA A 156 -42.04 17.01 30.12
C ALA A 156 -41.29 18.35 30.30
N LEU A 157 -40.09 18.46 29.70
CA LEU A 157 -39.48 19.70 29.20
C LEU A 157 -39.02 20.80 30.20
N LYS A 158 -37.70 21.06 30.16
CA LYS A 158 -37.07 22.41 30.03
C LYS A 158 -37.08 23.34 31.27
N HIS A 159 -36.09 24.22 31.50
CA HIS A 159 -34.83 24.50 30.80
C HIS A 159 -33.82 25.29 31.68
N ILE A 160 -32.51 25.05 31.47
CA ILE A 160 -31.42 26.03 31.27
C ILE A 160 -31.31 27.27 32.20
N HIS A 161 -30.20 27.37 32.96
CA HIS A 161 -29.16 28.45 32.93
C HIS A 161 -28.09 28.18 34.03
N THR A 162 -26.80 28.54 33.94
CA THR A 162 -26.03 29.31 32.93
C THR A 162 -24.56 28.87 32.85
N LEU A 163 -23.90 29.23 31.74
CA LEU A 163 -22.45 29.24 31.46
C LEU A 163 -21.62 29.96 32.56
N THR A 164 -20.28 29.90 32.65
CA THR A 164 -19.22 30.31 31.68
C THR A 164 -17.84 29.88 32.27
N THR A 165 -16.67 29.74 31.60
CA THR A 165 -16.12 30.37 30.37
C THR A 165 -14.96 29.56 29.74
N ARG A 166 -14.82 29.60 28.40
CA ARG A 166 -13.62 29.40 27.54
C ARG A 166 -12.38 28.74 28.20
N GLY A 167 -11.91 27.54 27.82
CA GLY A 167 -11.91 26.89 26.51
C GLY A 167 -10.47 26.66 26.00
N LEU A 168 -10.07 25.41 25.79
CA LEU A 168 -8.85 25.03 25.06
C LEU A 168 -9.04 23.66 24.36
N LYS A 169 -9.05 23.70 23.01
CA LYS A 169 -8.73 22.65 22.02
C LYS A 169 -9.03 21.15 22.32
N TYR A 170 -10.02 20.65 21.57
CA TYR A 170 -10.17 19.31 20.95
C TYR A 170 -10.46 18.04 21.80
N ASN A 171 -11.67 17.50 21.54
CA ASN A 171 -12.11 16.09 21.57
C ASN A 171 -12.20 15.32 22.91
N GLN A 172 -13.34 15.45 23.60
CA GLN A 172 -13.90 14.47 24.57
C GLN A 172 -15.45 14.52 24.59
N ILE A 173 -16.16 13.47 24.13
CA ILE A 173 -17.60 13.20 24.38
C ILE A 173 -17.99 11.73 24.00
N PRO A 174 -18.95 11.06 24.68
CA PRO A 174 -18.80 10.60 26.07
C PRO A 174 -19.32 9.17 26.36
N ILE A 175 -18.68 8.41 27.27
CA ILE A 175 -19.27 7.55 28.33
C ILE A 175 -20.20 6.38 27.95
N GLU A 176 -21.24 6.61 27.15
CA GLU A 176 -22.33 5.66 26.87
C GLU A 176 -21.83 4.30 26.33
N ARG A 177 -20.65 4.27 25.71
CA ARG A 177 -20.04 3.16 24.95
C ARG A 177 -19.83 1.95 25.84
N ALA A 178 -19.25 2.21 27.01
CA ALA A 178 -19.03 1.28 28.10
C ALA A 178 -20.15 0.26 28.29
N GLU A 179 -21.34 0.67 28.70
CA GLU A 179 -22.39 -0.29 29.10
C GLU A 179 -22.80 -1.23 27.96
N ALA A 180 -22.73 -0.74 26.72
CA ALA A 180 -23.02 -1.52 25.53
C ALA A 180 -21.95 -2.58 25.26
N ILE A 181 -20.66 -2.20 25.38
CA ILE A 181 -19.52 -3.13 25.31
C ILE A 181 -19.76 -4.36 26.19
N ALA A 182 -20.05 -4.07 27.46
CA ALA A 182 -20.29 -5.05 28.50
C ALA A 182 -21.46 -5.96 28.15
N ASP A 183 -22.66 -5.39 27.97
CA ASP A 183 -23.85 -6.20 27.74
C ASP A 183 -23.72 -7.09 26.49
N ALA A 184 -22.91 -6.67 25.51
CA ALA A 184 -22.59 -7.52 24.36
C ALA A 184 -21.72 -8.74 24.72
N LEU A 185 -20.70 -8.65 25.61
CA LEU A 185 -19.82 -9.83 25.94
C LEU A 185 -20.52 -10.87 26.83
N LYS A 186 -21.71 -10.52 27.34
CA LYS A 186 -22.34 -11.11 28.54
C LYS A 186 -23.37 -12.20 28.24
N HIS A 187 -23.85 -12.22 27.01
CA HIS A 187 -24.94 -13.07 26.54
C HIS A 187 -24.44 -13.84 25.32
N ASN A 188 -23.33 -14.57 25.53
CA ASN A 188 -22.32 -14.64 24.49
C ASN A 188 -21.26 -15.75 24.56
N ASP A 189 -21.47 -16.79 23.74
CA ASP A 189 -20.94 -18.12 24.01
C ASP A 189 -20.12 -18.76 22.86
N THR A 190 -19.58 -18.04 21.84
CA THR A 190 -18.66 -18.59 20.79
C THR A 190 -17.58 -17.65 20.13
N LEU A 191 -17.21 -16.51 20.73
CA LEU A 191 -16.29 -15.48 20.16
C LEU A 191 -14.77 -15.83 20.48
N SER A 192 -13.78 -16.08 19.56
CA SER A 192 -12.29 -16.46 19.81
C SER A 192 -10.93 -15.62 19.35
N ALA A 193 -10.87 -14.32 18.87
CA ALA A 193 -9.82 -13.24 18.56
C ALA A 193 -10.32 -11.74 18.25
N LEU A 194 -9.74 -10.59 18.73
CA LEU A 194 -10.23 -9.16 18.48
C LEU A 194 -9.38 -8.22 17.62
N ASP A 195 -10.01 -7.13 17.10
CA ASP A 195 -9.37 -5.80 17.00
C ASP A 195 -10.23 -4.53 17.41
N VAL A 196 -9.64 -3.56 18.14
CA VAL A 196 -10.18 -2.21 18.53
C VAL A 196 -9.33 -1.05 18.00
N THR A 197 -8.31 -1.32 17.19
CA THR A 197 -7.16 -0.43 17.07
C THR A 197 -7.56 1.01 16.69
N CYS A 198 -6.93 2.00 17.36
CA CYS A 198 -7.14 3.44 17.14
C CYS A 198 -8.53 4.02 17.48
N LYS A 199 -9.34 3.39 18.34
CA LYS A 199 -10.68 3.87 18.71
C LYS A 199 -10.79 4.91 19.83
N LYS A 200 -9.71 5.15 20.58
CA LYS A 200 -9.66 6.04 21.76
C LYS A 200 -10.62 5.59 22.85
N VAL A 201 -10.27 4.47 23.47
CA VAL A 201 -11.01 3.85 24.56
C VAL A 201 -10.79 4.62 25.86
N ASP A 202 -11.86 5.08 26.50
CA ASP A 202 -11.78 5.75 27.81
C ASP A 202 -11.80 4.76 29.01
N TYR A 203 -11.68 5.27 30.24
CA TYR A 203 -11.62 4.43 31.43
C TYR A 203 -12.94 3.71 31.74
N GLU A 204 -14.07 4.41 31.66
CA GLU A 204 -15.40 3.83 31.96
C GLU A 204 -15.74 2.80 30.88
N GLU A 205 -15.40 3.16 29.64
CA GLU A 205 -15.32 2.28 28.49
C GLU A 205 -14.47 1.01 28.74
N THR A 206 -13.34 1.11 29.45
CA THR A 206 -12.47 -0.04 29.77
C THR A 206 -12.99 -0.89 30.95
N ASP A 207 -13.63 -0.29 31.94
CA ASP A 207 -14.19 -0.98 33.12
C ASP A 207 -15.36 -1.88 32.76
N ALA A 208 -16.28 -1.40 31.93
CA ALA A 208 -17.37 -2.23 31.41
C ALA A 208 -16.84 -3.42 30.57
N LEU A 209 -15.87 -3.12 29.69
CA LEU A 209 -15.11 -4.06 28.87
C LEU A 209 -14.34 -5.11 29.71
N ALA A 210 -13.96 -4.76 30.94
CA ALA A 210 -13.37 -5.67 31.91
C ALA A 210 -14.41 -6.45 32.73
N PHE A 211 -15.51 -5.83 33.15
CA PHE A 211 -16.56 -6.47 33.92
C PHE A 211 -17.08 -7.76 33.26
N VAL A 212 -17.05 -7.83 31.93
CA VAL A 212 -17.62 -8.95 31.17
C VAL A 212 -16.57 -9.88 30.53
N LEU A 213 -15.30 -9.48 30.45
CA LEU A 213 -14.20 -10.45 30.33
C LEU A 213 -14.32 -11.56 31.40
N ARG A 214 -14.74 -11.21 32.62
CA ARG A 214 -14.96 -12.13 33.75
C ARG A 214 -16.00 -13.21 33.50
N GLN A 215 -16.95 -12.95 32.59
CA GLN A 215 -18.12 -13.80 32.33
C GLN A 215 -18.05 -14.49 30.96
N ASN A 216 -17.22 -13.99 30.03
CA ASN A 216 -17.12 -14.60 28.71
C ASN A 216 -16.26 -15.87 28.74
N HIS A 217 -16.79 -16.95 28.17
CA HIS A 217 -16.16 -18.27 28.18
C HIS A 217 -15.81 -18.80 26.79
N THR A 218 -15.62 -17.91 25.81
CA THR A 218 -15.16 -18.30 24.48
C THR A 218 -14.05 -17.44 23.91
N LEU A 219 -13.83 -16.25 24.48
CA LEU A 219 -12.70 -15.36 24.22
C LEU A 219 -11.41 -16.15 24.02
N THR A 220 -10.73 -16.11 22.88
CA THR A 220 -9.34 -16.60 22.81
C THR A 220 -8.30 -15.63 22.28
N SER A 221 -8.62 -14.45 21.75
CA SER A 221 -7.59 -13.46 21.38
C SER A 221 -8.14 -12.02 21.40
N LEU A 222 -7.29 -11.00 21.57
CA LEU A 222 -7.71 -9.67 21.98
C LEU A 222 -6.72 -8.56 21.56
N ASN A 223 -6.90 -7.85 20.43
CA ASN A 223 -6.16 -6.62 20.11
C ASN A 223 -6.88 -5.32 20.55
N LEU A 224 -6.23 -4.51 21.38
CA LEU A 224 -6.65 -3.22 21.94
C LEU A 224 -5.65 -2.08 21.60
N VAL A 225 -4.84 -2.22 20.56
CA VAL A 225 -3.70 -1.32 20.26
C VAL A 225 -4.07 0.14 20.04
N GLN A 226 -3.17 1.05 20.46
CA GLN A 226 -3.22 2.49 20.18
C GLN A 226 -4.53 3.17 20.64
N ASN A 227 -5.06 2.76 21.79
CA ASN A 227 -6.35 3.21 22.29
C ASN A 227 -6.30 4.25 23.43
N GLY A 228 -5.13 4.50 24.02
CA GLY A 228 -4.99 5.43 25.15
C GLY A 228 -5.51 4.87 26.48
N ILE A 229 -5.52 3.54 26.64
CA ILE A 229 -5.88 2.87 27.90
C ILE A 229 -4.84 3.21 28.96
N PHE A 230 -5.26 3.91 30.02
CA PHE A 230 -4.41 4.28 31.15
C PHE A 230 -4.32 3.16 32.20
N CYS A 231 -3.46 3.32 33.21
CA CYS A 231 -3.20 2.29 34.23
C CYS A 231 -4.45 1.74 34.94
N GLN A 232 -5.46 2.58 35.20
CA GLN A 232 -6.72 2.13 35.79
C GLN A 232 -7.52 1.21 34.84
N GLY A 233 -7.45 1.45 33.54
CA GLY A 233 -8.05 0.59 32.51
C GLY A 233 -7.35 -0.76 32.38
N ALA A 234 -6.02 -0.78 32.51
CA ALA A 234 -5.26 -2.03 32.58
C ALA A 234 -5.57 -2.82 33.87
N GLN A 235 -5.74 -2.15 35.01
CA GLN A 235 -6.09 -2.78 36.30
C GLN A 235 -7.43 -3.53 36.23
N VAL A 236 -8.46 -2.93 35.62
CA VAL A 236 -9.76 -3.60 35.48
C VAL A 236 -9.69 -4.77 34.50
N ILE A 237 -9.00 -4.63 33.34
CA ILE A 237 -8.76 -5.75 32.40
C ILE A 237 -8.05 -6.91 33.11
N ALA A 238 -7.03 -6.63 33.91
CA ALA A 238 -6.28 -7.62 34.64
C ALA A 238 -7.12 -8.35 35.70
N ASP A 239 -7.92 -7.62 36.49
CA ASP A 239 -8.84 -8.23 37.44
C ASP A 239 -9.94 -9.07 36.76
N ALA A 240 -10.11 -8.93 35.44
CA ALA A 240 -10.91 -9.81 34.62
C ALA A 240 -10.15 -11.03 34.05
N MET A 241 -8.87 -10.87 33.67
CA MET A 241 -7.98 -11.97 33.29
C MET A 241 -7.84 -13.03 34.40
N LYS A 242 -8.02 -12.66 35.67
CA LYS A 242 -8.08 -13.59 36.82
C LYS A 242 -9.26 -14.59 36.78
N HIS A 243 -10.26 -14.33 35.95
CA HIS A 243 -11.49 -15.12 35.86
C HIS A 243 -11.80 -15.61 34.44
N ASN A 244 -11.24 -14.97 33.43
CA ASN A 244 -11.29 -15.46 32.06
C ASN A 244 -10.24 -16.57 31.85
N HIS A 245 -10.68 -17.78 31.53
CA HIS A 245 -9.80 -18.94 31.27
C HIS A 245 -9.92 -19.46 29.83
N THR A 246 -10.28 -18.59 28.89
CA THR A 246 -10.23 -18.90 27.45
C THR A 246 -9.28 -17.97 26.70
N LEU A 247 -9.06 -16.74 27.17
CA LEU A 247 -8.21 -15.73 26.52
C LEU A 247 -6.79 -16.27 26.29
N THR A 248 -6.43 -16.58 25.05
CA THR A 248 -5.09 -17.04 24.62
C THR A 248 -4.18 -15.93 24.08
N SER A 249 -4.70 -14.83 23.54
CA SER A 249 -3.87 -13.69 23.10
C SER A 249 -4.42 -12.36 23.60
N LEU A 250 -3.55 -11.45 24.02
CA LEU A 250 -3.89 -10.11 24.50
C LEU A 250 -2.82 -9.11 24.01
N ASN A 251 -3.20 -8.21 23.11
CA ASN A 251 -2.35 -7.11 22.67
C ASN A 251 -2.93 -5.79 23.19
N LEU A 252 -2.21 -5.14 24.09
CA LEU A 252 -2.52 -3.83 24.68
C LEU A 252 -1.50 -2.77 24.25
N SER A 253 -0.74 -2.98 23.17
CA SER A 253 0.39 -2.11 22.82
C SER A 253 -0.03 -0.68 22.41
N ASP A 254 0.91 0.27 22.48
CA ASP A 254 0.70 1.71 22.26
C ASP A 254 -0.41 2.36 23.12
N ASN A 255 -0.59 1.85 24.34
CA ASN A 255 -1.45 2.44 25.37
C ASN A 255 -0.62 3.16 26.46
N GLU A 256 -1.25 3.64 27.54
CA GLU A 256 -0.55 4.35 28.64
C GLU A 256 -0.67 3.56 29.97
N ILE A 257 -0.36 2.26 29.90
CA ILE A 257 -0.58 1.24 30.95
C ILE A 257 0.15 1.56 32.27
N SER A 258 1.34 2.18 32.22
CA SER A 258 2.20 2.42 33.40
C SER A 258 2.65 1.13 34.14
N ALA A 259 3.54 1.27 35.11
CA ALA A 259 3.89 0.19 36.04
C ALA A 259 2.66 -0.34 36.80
N GLU A 260 1.75 0.55 37.21
CA GLU A 260 0.61 0.25 38.08
C GLU A 260 -0.47 -0.59 37.35
N GLY A 261 -0.53 -0.50 36.02
CA GLY A 261 -1.33 -1.38 35.18
C GLY A 261 -0.65 -2.72 34.90
N ALA A 262 0.66 -2.71 34.67
CA ALA A 262 1.46 -3.92 34.45
C ALA A 262 1.55 -4.81 35.70
N GLU A 263 1.65 -4.22 36.90
CA GLU A 263 1.57 -4.92 38.19
C GLU A 263 0.27 -5.72 38.31
N ALA A 264 -0.86 -5.14 37.92
CA ALA A 264 -2.14 -5.83 37.95
C ALA A 264 -2.21 -6.94 36.90
N ILE A 265 -1.77 -6.68 35.65
CA ILE A 265 -1.69 -7.70 34.58
C ILE A 265 -0.85 -8.89 35.05
N ALA A 266 0.29 -8.64 35.69
CA ALA A 266 1.14 -9.67 36.26
C ALA A 266 0.45 -10.47 37.38
N ASP A 267 -0.25 -9.80 38.30
CA ASP A 267 -1.03 -10.47 39.34
C ASP A 267 -2.15 -11.35 38.76
N ALA A 268 -2.65 -11.02 37.56
CA ALA A 268 -3.59 -11.86 36.83
C ALA A 268 -2.92 -13.05 36.11
N LEU A 269 -1.75 -12.86 35.50
CA LEU A 269 -0.99 -13.92 34.82
C LEU A 269 -0.62 -15.08 35.76
N LYS A 270 -0.44 -14.82 37.07
CA LYS A 270 -0.23 -15.85 38.11
C LYS A 270 -1.41 -16.81 38.30
N HIS A 271 -2.57 -16.48 37.74
CA HIS A 271 -3.82 -17.24 37.86
C HIS A 271 -4.49 -17.53 36.51
N ASN A 272 -4.05 -16.89 35.43
CA ASN A 272 -4.55 -17.11 34.09
C ASN A 272 -3.81 -18.26 33.39
N GLY A 273 -4.38 -19.47 33.46
CA GLY A 273 -3.91 -20.64 32.72
C GLY A 273 -4.53 -20.77 31.32
N SER A 274 -4.64 -19.66 30.57
CA SER A 274 -5.08 -19.71 29.15
C SER A 274 -4.24 -18.82 28.23
N LEU A 275 -3.66 -17.72 28.73
CA LEU A 275 -2.95 -16.76 27.89
C LEU A 275 -1.64 -17.37 27.37
N THR A 276 -1.55 -17.49 26.04
CA THR A 276 -0.36 -17.90 25.29
C THR A 276 0.42 -16.72 24.71
N THR A 277 -0.23 -15.57 24.47
CA THR A 277 0.36 -14.39 23.82
C THR A 277 0.01 -13.11 24.57
N LEU A 278 1.00 -12.29 24.90
CA LEU A 278 0.83 -10.97 25.49
C LEU A 278 1.70 -9.92 24.78
N GLY A 279 1.08 -8.88 24.24
CA GLY A 279 1.76 -7.67 23.76
C GLY A 279 1.41 -6.48 24.67
N VAL A 280 2.42 -5.80 25.19
CA VAL A 280 2.29 -4.52 25.90
C VAL A 280 3.34 -3.52 25.40
N GLU A 281 3.72 -3.58 24.11
CA GLU A 281 4.70 -2.68 23.52
C GLU A 281 4.30 -1.19 23.68
N GLY A 282 5.29 -0.28 23.76
CA GLY A 282 5.06 1.17 23.78
C GLY A 282 4.37 1.70 25.06
N SER A 283 4.04 0.83 26.01
CA SER A 283 3.02 1.09 27.04
C SER A 283 3.56 1.67 28.35
N ARG A 284 4.84 2.05 28.37
CA ARG A 284 5.56 2.73 29.48
C ARG A 284 5.54 1.96 30.81
N ILE A 285 5.61 0.62 30.78
CA ILE A 285 5.49 -0.18 32.02
C ILE A 285 6.68 -0.02 32.98
N SER A 286 7.86 0.40 32.50
CA SER A 286 9.10 0.59 33.27
C SER A 286 9.59 -0.65 34.04
N ASP A 287 10.63 -0.49 34.87
CA ASP A 287 11.22 -1.56 35.66
C ASP A 287 10.24 -2.23 36.65
N GLU A 288 9.35 -1.49 37.32
CA GLU A 288 8.44 -2.09 38.31
C GLU A 288 7.37 -2.96 37.65
N GLY A 289 6.82 -2.52 36.50
CA GLY A 289 5.93 -3.36 35.69
C GLY A 289 6.63 -4.61 35.15
N ALA A 290 7.89 -4.48 34.70
CA ALA A 290 8.70 -5.60 34.24
C ALA A 290 9.04 -6.59 35.38
N LYS A 291 9.39 -6.10 36.58
CA LYS A 291 9.59 -6.92 37.79
C LYS A 291 8.34 -7.72 38.15
N ALA A 292 7.17 -7.08 38.10
CA ALA A 292 5.91 -7.75 38.38
C ALA A 292 5.62 -8.86 37.35
N ILE A 293 5.73 -8.57 36.04
CA ILE A 293 5.52 -9.56 34.97
C ILE A 293 6.52 -10.72 35.12
N ALA A 294 7.78 -10.46 35.45
CA ALA A 294 8.76 -11.50 35.75
C ALA A 294 8.35 -12.40 36.94
N ASP A 295 7.83 -11.81 38.01
CA ASP A 295 7.27 -12.57 39.15
C ASP A 295 6.00 -13.37 38.79
N ALA A 296 5.33 -13.06 37.68
CA ALA A 296 4.27 -13.88 37.14
C ALA A 296 4.77 -15.03 36.25
N LEU A 297 5.77 -14.78 35.40
CA LEU A 297 6.37 -15.79 34.51
C LEU A 297 6.98 -16.97 35.28
N LYS A 298 7.42 -16.78 36.53
CA LYS A 298 7.88 -17.87 37.43
C LYS A 298 6.80 -18.90 37.78
N HIS A 299 5.53 -18.61 37.47
CA HIS A 299 4.36 -19.41 37.85
C HIS A 299 3.36 -19.63 36.71
N ASN A 300 3.37 -18.79 35.68
CA ASN A 300 2.56 -18.98 34.48
C ASN A 300 3.22 -20.00 33.54
N ASP A 301 2.51 -21.09 33.25
CA ASP A 301 2.96 -22.21 32.43
C ASP A 301 2.30 -22.24 31.03
N THR A 302 1.59 -21.17 30.63
CA THR A 302 0.87 -21.09 29.34
C THR A 302 1.42 -20.05 28.36
N LEU A 303 2.08 -18.99 28.83
CA LEU A 303 2.54 -17.90 27.97
C LEU A 303 3.75 -18.33 27.12
N THR A 304 3.55 -18.46 25.81
CA THR A 304 4.57 -18.82 24.81
C THR A 304 5.14 -17.60 24.08
N ASN A 305 4.38 -16.51 23.99
CA ASN A 305 4.73 -15.28 23.27
C ASN A 305 4.57 -14.05 24.17
N LEU A 306 5.62 -13.24 24.30
CA LEU A 306 5.60 -12.00 25.08
C LEU A 306 6.36 -10.88 24.36
N SER A 307 5.70 -9.75 24.07
CA SER A 307 6.37 -8.50 23.68
C SER A 307 6.26 -7.45 24.78
N LEU A 308 7.43 -6.98 25.19
CA LEU A 308 7.68 -5.87 26.11
C LEU A 308 8.46 -4.73 25.41
N SER A 309 8.44 -4.65 24.08
CA SER A 309 9.20 -3.63 23.32
C SER A 309 8.88 -2.20 23.79
N ASN A 310 9.83 -1.28 23.68
CA ASN A 310 9.61 0.17 23.77
C ASN A 310 8.93 0.62 25.10
N ASN A 311 9.34 0.05 26.23
CA ASN A 311 8.66 0.21 27.53
C ASN A 311 9.45 0.96 28.61
N HIS A 312 10.68 1.37 28.31
CA HIS A 312 11.62 1.96 29.25
C HIS A 312 12.02 1.01 30.40
N ILE A 313 12.10 -0.30 30.11
CA ILE A 313 12.68 -1.29 31.03
C ILE A 313 14.20 -1.07 31.07
N SER A 314 14.79 -0.96 32.25
CA SER A 314 16.23 -0.79 32.43
C SER A 314 16.90 -2.07 32.99
N VAL A 315 17.99 -1.92 33.72
CA VAL A 315 18.70 -3.01 34.39
C VAL A 315 17.79 -3.80 35.33
N GLU A 316 16.99 -3.13 36.16
CA GLU A 316 16.34 -3.81 37.29
C GLU A 316 15.17 -4.70 36.85
N GLY A 317 14.39 -4.28 35.85
CA GLY A 317 13.37 -5.09 35.21
C GLY A 317 13.98 -6.24 34.40
N ALA A 318 15.11 -6.01 33.73
CA ALA A 318 15.83 -7.06 33.01
C ALA A 318 16.45 -8.12 33.94
N GLU A 319 17.01 -7.70 35.08
CA GLU A 319 17.48 -8.60 36.13
C GLU A 319 16.33 -9.44 36.69
N ALA A 320 15.13 -8.89 36.83
CA ALA A 320 13.96 -9.65 37.23
C ALA A 320 13.52 -10.66 36.16
N ILE A 321 13.40 -10.25 34.89
CA ILE A 321 13.00 -11.12 33.77
C ILE A 321 14.00 -12.26 33.56
N GLY A 322 15.31 -11.99 33.58
CA GLY A 322 16.33 -13.04 33.54
C GLY A 322 16.20 -14.03 34.71
N ASN A 323 15.86 -13.56 35.91
CA ASN A 323 15.58 -14.46 37.04
C ASN A 323 14.22 -15.17 36.97
N ALA A 324 13.34 -14.82 36.04
CA ALA A 324 12.12 -15.57 35.74
C ALA A 324 12.34 -16.65 34.67
N LEU A 325 13.10 -16.35 33.62
CA LEU A 325 13.42 -17.27 32.52
C LEU A 325 14.23 -18.51 32.96
N LYS A 326 14.86 -18.48 34.13
CA LYS A 326 15.48 -19.65 34.80
C LYS A 326 14.47 -20.67 35.36
N HIS A 327 13.19 -20.33 35.35
CA HIS A 327 12.10 -21.10 35.96
C HIS A 327 10.87 -21.21 35.05
N ASN A 328 10.72 -20.32 34.07
CA ASN A 328 9.70 -20.42 33.04
C ASN A 328 10.20 -21.32 31.90
N HIS A 329 9.59 -22.49 31.75
CA HIS A 329 9.87 -23.47 30.71
C HIS A 329 8.65 -23.61 29.78
N THR A 330 8.12 -22.45 29.34
CA THR A 330 7.00 -22.35 28.39
C THR A 330 7.25 -21.28 27.33
N LEU A 331 7.84 -20.15 27.70
CA LEU A 331 8.04 -19.02 26.80
C LEU A 331 8.99 -19.40 25.66
N THR A 332 8.49 -19.32 24.43
CA THR A 332 9.26 -19.62 23.22
C THR A 332 9.74 -18.37 22.52
N ASN A 333 8.97 -17.28 22.60
CA ASN A 333 9.20 -16.03 21.89
C ASN A 333 9.15 -14.84 22.86
N LEU A 334 10.27 -14.13 23.02
CA LEU A 334 10.39 -12.94 23.87
C LEU A 334 10.95 -11.76 23.07
N ASP A 335 10.16 -10.70 22.96
CA ASP A 335 10.61 -9.42 22.46
C ASP A 335 10.78 -8.43 23.62
N LEU A 336 12.01 -7.92 23.76
CA LEU A 336 12.46 -6.97 24.76
C LEU A 336 13.07 -5.72 24.09
N SER A 337 12.87 -5.54 22.79
CA SER A 337 13.54 -4.52 21.98
C SER A 337 13.24 -3.08 22.43
N ASN A 338 14.05 -2.11 21.99
CA ASN A 338 13.83 -0.68 22.21
C ASN A 338 13.74 -0.26 23.70
N ASN A 339 14.48 -0.95 24.57
CA ASN A 339 14.52 -0.72 26.02
C ASN A 339 15.92 -0.20 26.46
N GLN A 340 16.25 -0.30 27.75
CA GLN A 340 17.47 0.26 28.37
C GLN A 340 18.21 -0.80 29.22
N ILE A 341 18.10 -2.07 28.82
CA ILE A 341 18.58 -3.27 29.54
C ILE A 341 20.06 -3.15 29.95
N SER A 342 20.92 -2.68 29.03
CA SER A 342 22.36 -2.48 29.20
C SER A 342 23.14 -3.73 29.67
N VAL A 343 24.44 -3.55 29.98
CA VAL A 343 25.38 -4.60 30.44
C VAL A 343 24.79 -5.52 31.52
N LYS A 344 24.19 -4.96 32.58
CA LYS A 344 23.76 -5.74 33.75
C LYS A 344 22.49 -6.55 33.49
N GLY A 345 21.52 -5.97 32.78
CA GLY A 345 20.34 -6.71 32.36
C GLY A 345 20.71 -7.85 31.39
N ALA A 346 21.64 -7.59 30.46
CA ALA A 346 22.18 -8.60 29.56
C ALA A 346 22.90 -9.74 30.30
N LEU A 347 23.70 -9.44 31.33
CA LEU A 347 24.31 -10.44 32.22
C LEU A 347 23.27 -11.36 32.88
N ALA A 348 22.15 -10.80 33.34
CA ALA A 348 21.10 -11.58 34.00
C ALA A 348 20.27 -12.43 33.03
N ILE A 349 20.01 -11.93 31.81
CA ILE A 349 19.35 -12.67 30.73
C ILE A 349 20.27 -13.78 30.21
N ALA A 350 21.57 -13.52 30.05
CA ALA A 350 22.57 -14.54 29.70
C ALA A 350 22.63 -15.67 30.74
N GLU A 351 22.65 -15.35 32.03
CA GLU A 351 22.61 -16.36 33.10
C GLU A 351 21.29 -17.14 33.14
N ALA A 352 20.24 -16.66 32.46
CA ALA A 352 18.99 -17.37 32.25
C ALA A 352 19.03 -18.31 31.04
N LEU A 353 19.58 -17.87 29.91
CA LEU A 353 19.68 -18.67 28.68
C LEU A 353 20.44 -20.00 28.90
N LYS A 354 21.42 -20.04 29.83
CA LYS A 354 22.11 -21.28 30.25
C LYS A 354 21.22 -22.34 30.93
N GLN A 355 20.01 -21.98 31.32
CA GLN A 355 19.08 -22.81 32.09
C GLN A 355 17.68 -22.90 31.45
N ASN A 356 17.40 -22.05 30.47
CA ASN A 356 16.14 -22.06 29.74
C ASN A 356 16.25 -23.00 28.52
N ASP A 357 15.25 -23.87 28.37
CA ASP A 357 15.18 -24.92 27.35
C ASP A 357 13.91 -24.80 26.47
N THR A 358 13.30 -23.61 26.41
CA THR A 358 12.12 -23.36 25.55
C THR A 358 12.22 -22.13 24.65
N LEU A 359 13.06 -21.15 24.99
CA LEU A 359 13.16 -19.91 24.22
C LEU A 359 13.87 -20.19 22.89
N THR A 360 13.14 -19.96 21.80
CA THR A 360 13.58 -20.19 20.41
C THR A 360 13.80 -18.88 19.65
N ASN A 361 13.06 -17.82 20.01
CA ASN A 361 13.19 -16.47 19.46
C ASN A 361 13.39 -15.46 20.60
N LEU A 362 14.45 -14.64 20.51
CA LEU A 362 14.72 -13.56 21.45
C LEU A 362 15.11 -12.27 20.70
N ASP A 363 14.38 -11.19 20.95
CA ASP A 363 14.76 -9.84 20.49
C ASP A 363 15.26 -8.99 21.67
N LEU A 364 16.54 -8.66 21.64
CA LEU A 364 17.21 -7.71 22.54
C LEU A 364 17.71 -6.48 21.78
N SER A 365 17.16 -6.15 20.61
CA SER A 365 17.68 -5.03 19.82
C SER A 365 17.40 -3.67 20.47
N ASN A 366 18.25 -2.67 20.16
CA ASN A 366 18.14 -1.30 20.67
C ASN A 366 18.09 -1.22 22.22
N ASN A 367 19.09 -1.80 22.89
CA ASN A 367 19.11 -1.99 24.35
C ASN A 367 20.43 -1.63 25.06
N GLN A 368 21.40 -1.07 24.35
CA GLN A 368 22.65 -0.54 24.91
C GLN A 368 23.54 -1.59 25.62
N ILE A 369 23.48 -2.86 25.20
CA ILE A 369 24.10 -4.03 25.87
C ILE A 369 25.64 -3.96 25.99
N SER A 370 26.31 -3.33 25.01
CA SER A 370 27.77 -3.19 24.90
C SER A 370 28.59 -4.49 25.01
N VAL A 371 29.92 -4.37 25.18
CA VAL A 371 30.88 -5.47 25.14
C VAL A 371 30.70 -6.46 26.29
N GLU A 372 30.57 -5.96 27.52
CA GLU A 372 30.48 -6.79 28.72
C GLU A 372 29.17 -7.59 28.79
N GLY A 373 28.07 -7.03 28.27
CA GLY A 373 26.83 -7.77 28.10
C GLY A 373 26.91 -8.82 26.98
N ALA A 374 27.54 -8.48 25.84
CA ALA A 374 27.77 -9.44 24.76
C ALA A 374 28.69 -10.60 25.17
N LEU A 375 29.72 -10.34 25.98
CA LEU A 375 30.58 -11.37 26.60
C LEU A 375 29.79 -12.36 27.45
N ALA A 376 28.84 -11.87 28.26
CA ALA A 376 27.98 -12.73 29.06
C ALA A 376 27.05 -13.58 28.19
N ILE A 377 26.38 -12.95 27.22
CA ILE A 377 25.46 -13.60 26.27
C ILE A 377 26.18 -14.68 25.47
N ALA A 378 27.39 -14.42 25.00
CA ALA A 378 28.23 -15.41 24.32
C ALA A 378 28.51 -16.65 25.19
N GLU A 379 28.88 -16.46 26.45
CA GLU A 379 29.13 -17.58 27.37
C GLU A 379 27.84 -18.36 27.72
N ALA A 380 26.67 -17.78 27.48
CA ALA A 380 25.39 -18.48 27.57
C ALA A 380 25.04 -19.27 26.29
N LEU A 381 25.29 -18.71 25.11
CA LEU A 381 25.04 -19.38 23.83
C LEU A 381 25.86 -20.68 23.66
N LYS A 382 27.01 -20.80 24.33
CA LYS A 382 27.79 -22.07 24.40
C LYS A 382 27.10 -23.20 25.17
N GLN A 383 26.01 -22.90 25.89
CA GLN A 383 25.33 -23.82 26.81
C GLN A 383 23.84 -23.95 26.51
N ASN A 384 23.24 -22.96 25.84
CA ASN A 384 21.87 -23.03 25.34
C ASN A 384 21.81 -23.77 24.00
N ASP A 385 20.89 -24.72 23.90
CA ASP A 385 20.64 -25.60 22.76
C ASP A 385 19.20 -25.42 22.20
N THR A 386 18.60 -24.24 22.36
CA THR A 386 17.20 -23.99 21.99
C THR A 386 16.97 -22.71 21.20
N LEU A 387 17.81 -21.69 21.37
CA LEU A 387 17.66 -20.42 20.70
C LEU A 387 18.07 -20.59 19.22
N THR A 388 17.10 -20.42 18.33
CA THR A 388 17.27 -20.56 16.87
C THR A 388 17.35 -19.22 16.15
N ASN A 389 16.82 -18.16 16.77
CA ASN A 389 16.74 -16.82 16.21
C ASN A 389 17.01 -15.77 17.30
N PHE A 390 18.04 -14.94 17.10
CA PHE A 390 18.47 -13.95 18.08
C PHE A 390 18.75 -12.58 17.44
N ASN A 391 18.05 -11.55 17.88
CA ASN A 391 18.31 -10.17 17.48
C ASN A 391 19.05 -9.38 18.57
N LEU A 392 20.29 -9.01 18.27
CA LEU A 392 21.20 -8.19 19.07
C LEU A 392 21.52 -6.85 18.41
N SER A 393 20.70 -6.40 17.45
CA SER A 393 20.95 -5.17 16.68
C SER A 393 20.93 -3.89 17.54
N ASN A 394 21.65 -2.84 17.16
CA ASN A 394 21.64 -1.50 17.77
C ASN A 394 22.03 -1.48 19.27
N ASN A 395 23.08 -2.21 19.65
CA ASN A 395 23.45 -2.47 21.05
C ASN A 395 24.85 -1.97 21.47
N TYR A 396 25.57 -1.25 20.61
CA TYR A 396 26.96 -0.83 20.85
C TYR A 396 27.94 -1.99 21.10
N ILE A 397 27.64 -3.18 20.56
CA ILE A 397 28.56 -4.32 20.61
C ILE A 397 29.78 -3.99 19.73
N CYS A 398 30.96 -3.81 20.33
CA CYS A 398 32.21 -3.61 19.58
C CYS A 398 33.14 -4.84 19.68
N VAL A 399 34.40 -4.67 19.26
CA VAL A 399 35.40 -5.73 19.04
C VAL A 399 35.34 -6.92 20.01
N GLY A 400 35.44 -6.69 21.32
CA GLY A 400 35.49 -7.76 22.33
C GLY A 400 34.17 -8.52 22.49
N GLY A 401 33.03 -7.87 22.21
CA GLY A 401 31.72 -8.52 22.23
C GLY A 401 31.50 -9.40 21.00
N ALA A 402 31.95 -8.95 19.83
CA ALA A 402 31.95 -9.76 18.61
C ALA A 402 32.90 -10.97 18.72
N GLN A 403 34.08 -10.78 19.30
CA GLN A 403 35.03 -11.87 19.59
C GLN A 403 34.42 -12.93 20.51
N ALA A 404 33.68 -12.51 21.55
CA ALA A 404 32.97 -13.42 22.42
C ALA A 404 31.87 -14.19 21.69
N ILE A 405 30.99 -13.50 20.94
CA ILE A 405 29.89 -14.12 20.19
C ILE A 405 30.43 -15.11 19.15
N ALA A 406 31.55 -14.80 18.51
CA ALA A 406 32.26 -15.73 17.64
C ALA A 406 32.74 -17.00 18.37
N ASP A 407 33.39 -16.86 19.52
CA ASP A 407 33.80 -18.00 20.34
C ASP A 407 32.60 -18.80 20.91
N ALA A 408 31.39 -18.24 20.89
CA ALA A 408 30.15 -18.98 21.16
C ALA A 408 29.64 -19.75 19.93
N LEU A 409 29.66 -19.14 18.74
CA LEU A 409 29.28 -19.79 17.48
C LEU A 409 30.15 -21.01 17.15
N LYS A 410 31.38 -21.10 17.66
CA LYS A 410 32.23 -22.31 17.56
C LYS A 410 31.73 -23.52 18.36
N HIS A 411 30.69 -23.34 19.17
CA HIS A 411 30.15 -24.35 20.09
C HIS A 411 28.62 -24.48 20.04
N ASN A 412 27.90 -23.41 19.71
CA ASN A 412 26.46 -23.45 19.53
C ASN A 412 26.08 -24.05 18.16
N ASP A 413 25.30 -25.13 18.18
CA ASP A 413 24.84 -25.87 17.01
C ASP A 413 23.33 -25.68 16.73
N THR A 414 22.69 -24.64 17.29
CA THR A 414 21.23 -24.43 17.23
C THR A 414 20.79 -23.08 16.67
N LEU A 415 21.64 -22.05 16.75
CA LEU A 415 21.35 -20.69 16.32
C LEU A 415 21.42 -20.57 14.79
N ALA A 416 20.26 -20.65 14.13
CA ALA A 416 20.14 -20.55 12.67
C ALA A 416 20.15 -19.10 12.16
N THR A 417 19.66 -18.13 12.95
CA THR A 417 19.56 -16.71 12.57
C THR A 417 20.12 -15.79 13.65
N LEU A 418 21.06 -14.92 13.27
CA LEU A 418 21.68 -13.93 14.14
C LEU A 418 21.68 -12.53 13.50
N TYR A 419 21.04 -11.58 14.17
CA TYR A 419 21.06 -10.16 13.79
C TYR A 419 22.00 -9.37 14.71
N LEU A 420 22.99 -8.71 14.13
CA LEU A 420 23.98 -7.84 14.76
C LEU A 420 24.01 -6.44 14.12
N LYS A 421 22.94 -6.03 13.42
CA LYS A 421 22.85 -4.76 12.68
C LYS A 421 23.10 -3.55 13.59
N ARG A 422 23.62 -2.43 13.09
CA ARG A 422 23.75 -1.14 13.81
C ARG A 422 24.61 -1.20 15.09
N ASN A 423 25.60 -2.08 15.13
CA ASN A 423 26.53 -2.20 16.26
C ASN A 423 27.86 -1.47 15.97
N GLN A 424 28.93 -1.76 16.72
CA GLN A 424 30.25 -1.12 16.60
C GLN A 424 31.36 -2.14 16.32
N ILE A 425 31.02 -3.25 15.66
CA ILE A 425 31.94 -4.36 15.40
C ILE A 425 33.02 -3.91 14.41
N SER A 426 34.29 -3.97 14.83
CA SER A 426 35.46 -3.62 14.03
C SER A 426 36.03 -4.82 13.25
N ASN A 427 37.13 -4.59 12.52
CA ASN A 427 37.85 -5.61 11.76
C ASN A 427 38.17 -6.88 12.58
N GLU A 428 38.71 -6.72 13.77
CA GLU A 428 39.16 -7.82 14.65
C GLU A 428 38.00 -8.55 15.32
N GLY A 429 36.81 -7.94 15.34
CA GLY A 429 35.56 -8.58 15.75
C GLY A 429 34.95 -9.41 14.62
N ALA A 430 34.89 -8.83 13.42
CA ALA A 430 34.50 -9.54 12.20
C ALA A 430 35.43 -10.71 11.87
N GLN A 431 36.74 -10.57 12.10
CA GLN A 431 37.73 -11.64 11.91
C GLN A 431 37.53 -12.80 12.88
N ALA A 432 37.14 -12.54 14.13
CA ALA A 432 36.78 -13.63 15.03
C ALA A 432 35.49 -14.33 14.57
N ILE A 433 34.45 -13.58 14.16
CA ILE A 433 33.21 -14.14 13.61
C ILE A 433 33.50 -15.01 12.38
N ALA A 434 34.44 -14.59 11.54
CA ALA A 434 34.93 -15.38 10.43
C ALA A 434 35.56 -16.71 10.89
N ASP A 435 36.51 -16.67 11.84
CA ASP A 435 37.11 -17.88 12.41
C ASP A 435 36.12 -18.77 13.18
N ALA A 436 34.90 -18.29 13.45
CA ALA A 436 33.78 -19.11 13.93
C ALA A 436 32.96 -19.75 12.80
N LEU A 437 32.69 -19.02 11.71
CA LEU A 437 31.94 -19.54 10.55
C LEU A 437 32.62 -20.76 9.90
N LYS A 438 33.96 -20.86 9.96
CA LYS A 438 34.74 -22.04 9.53
C LYS A 438 34.44 -23.33 10.30
N HIS A 439 33.71 -23.24 11.42
CA HIS A 439 33.43 -24.33 12.36
C HIS A 439 31.96 -24.40 12.79
N ASN A 440 31.11 -23.48 12.31
CA ASN A 440 29.68 -23.46 12.64
C ASN A 440 28.85 -24.00 11.47
N ASP A 441 28.25 -25.16 11.67
CA ASP A 441 27.45 -25.87 10.67
C ASP A 441 25.92 -25.70 10.87
N THR A 442 25.48 -24.60 11.51
CA THR A 442 24.04 -24.34 11.77
C THR A 442 23.56 -22.96 11.31
N LEU A 443 24.38 -21.91 11.44
CA LEU A 443 23.98 -20.53 11.18
C LEU A 443 23.72 -20.32 9.68
N THR A 444 22.45 -20.21 9.30
CA THR A 444 22.02 -19.95 7.91
C THR A 444 21.95 -18.47 7.59
N THR A 445 21.69 -17.62 8.61
CA THR A 445 21.41 -16.20 8.40
C THR A 445 22.19 -15.32 9.36
N LEU A 446 23.08 -14.48 8.83
CA LEU A 446 23.91 -13.54 9.58
C LEU A 446 23.76 -12.12 9.04
N TYR A 447 23.32 -11.20 9.89
CA TYR A 447 23.12 -9.79 9.53
C TYR A 447 24.05 -8.87 10.32
N LEU A 448 25.08 -8.33 9.67
CA LEU A 448 26.15 -7.50 10.26
C LEU A 448 26.09 -6.03 9.80
N GLU A 449 24.95 -5.56 9.30
CA GLU A 449 24.75 -4.21 8.77
C GLU A 449 25.18 -3.08 9.72
N SER A 450 25.54 -1.91 9.18
CA SER A 450 25.77 -0.67 9.95
C SER A 450 26.75 -0.85 11.12
N ASN A 451 27.84 -1.59 10.90
CA ASN A 451 28.93 -1.76 11.85
C ASN A 451 30.21 -1.04 11.36
N LEU A 452 31.29 -1.12 12.15
CA LEU A 452 32.60 -0.55 11.86
C LEU A 452 33.53 -1.56 11.15
N ILE A 453 32.95 -2.51 10.40
CA ILE A 453 33.71 -3.51 9.66
C ILE A 453 34.29 -2.83 8.43
N SER A 454 35.61 -2.66 8.38
CA SER A 454 36.29 -2.20 7.18
C SER A 454 36.93 -3.38 6.45
N ASN A 455 37.98 -3.11 5.68
CA ASN A 455 38.57 -4.06 4.74
C ASN A 455 39.05 -5.35 5.42
N GLU A 456 39.79 -5.29 6.53
CA GLU A 456 40.41 -6.51 7.10
C GLU A 456 39.38 -7.45 7.74
N GLY A 457 38.31 -6.93 8.34
CA GLY A 457 37.23 -7.77 8.87
C GLY A 457 36.38 -8.41 7.76
N ALA A 458 36.10 -7.62 6.71
CA ALA A 458 35.41 -8.07 5.51
C ALA A 458 36.20 -9.16 4.76
N GLN A 459 37.53 -9.02 4.70
CA GLN A 459 38.48 -9.98 4.15
C GLN A 459 38.43 -11.30 4.93
N ALA A 460 38.47 -11.22 6.26
CA ALA A 460 38.42 -12.42 7.09
C ALA A 460 37.11 -13.19 6.92
N ILE A 461 35.95 -12.50 6.97
CA ILE A 461 34.63 -13.13 6.73
C ILE A 461 34.62 -13.81 5.36
N ALA A 462 35.17 -13.18 4.33
CA ALA A 462 35.31 -13.80 3.01
C ALA A 462 36.10 -15.11 3.03
N ASP A 463 37.29 -15.10 3.64
CA ASP A 463 38.16 -16.27 3.69
C ASP A 463 37.53 -17.42 4.51
N ALA A 464 36.64 -17.12 5.47
CA ALA A 464 35.86 -18.11 6.20
C ALA A 464 34.70 -18.73 5.42
N LEU A 465 34.06 -17.97 4.53
CA LEU A 465 32.98 -18.49 3.68
C LEU A 465 33.46 -19.62 2.74
N LYS A 466 34.77 -19.69 2.48
CA LYS A 466 35.40 -20.76 1.70
C LYS A 466 35.31 -22.13 2.37
N ASP A 467 35.33 -22.14 3.70
CA ASP A 467 35.25 -23.36 4.53
C ASP A 467 33.82 -23.61 5.05
N ASN A 468 33.03 -22.55 5.28
CA ASN A 468 31.62 -22.66 5.70
C ASN A 468 30.74 -23.20 4.55
N HIS A 469 29.79 -24.09 4.86
CA HIS A 469 28.87 -24.68 3.89
C HIS A 469 27.40 -24.66 4.38
N THR A 470 27.01 -23.65 5.16
CA THR A 470 25.71 -23.62 5.87
C THR A 470 25.04 -22.25 5.86
N LEU A 471 25.82 -21.16 5.82
CA LEU A 471 25.29 -19.80 5.68
C LEU A 471 24.63 -19.64 4.31
N THR A 472 23.37 -19.22 4.29
CA THR A 472 22.59 -18.91 3.07
C THR A 472 22.40 -17.41 2.86
N THR A 473 22.40 -16.64 3.94
CA THR A 473 22.09 -15.21 3.95
C THR A 473 23.14 -14.43 4.73
N LEU A 474 23.78 -13.45 4.09
CA LEU A 474 24.77 -12.57 4.74
C LEU A 474 24.53 -11.09 4.39
N GLY A 475 24.22 -10.28 5.42
CA GLY A 475 24.14 -8.82 5.32
C GLY A 475 25.42 -8.13 5.80
N LEU A 476 26.00 -7.25 4.96
CA LEU A 476 27.16 -6.41 5.30
C LEU A 476 26.94 -4.93 4.92
N GLN A 477 25.74 -4.51 4.56
CA GLN A 477 25.46 -3.13 4.13
C GLN A 477 25.67 -2.07 5.22
N TYR A 478 26.01 -0.84 4.81
CA TYR A 478 26.36 0.32 5.64
C TYR A 478 27.58 0.15 6.54
N ASN A 479 28.50 -0.75 6.18
CA ASN A 479 29.82 -0.89 6.81
C ASN A 479 30.91 -0.11 6.05
N GLU A 480 32.06 0.11 6.68
CA GLU A 480 33.24 0.83 6.17
C GLU A 480 34.09 0.02 5.15
N ILE A 481 33.47 -0.94 4.45
CA ILE A 481 34.15 -1.90 3.57
C ILE A 481 34.45 -1.23 2.22
N ALA A 482 35.64 -0.65 2.10
CA ALA A 482 36.16 -0.09 0.86
C ALA A 482 36.36 -1.16 -0.25
N SER A 483 36.64 -0.71 -1.48
CA SER A 483 36.61 -1.57 -2.67
C SER A 483 37.81 -2.50 -2.86
N ARG A 484 38.90 -2.32 -2.10
CA ARG A 484 40.07 -3.22 -2.18
C ARG A 484 39.73 -4.67 -1.79
N VAL A 485 38.72 -4.85 -0.93
CA VAL A 485 38.24 -6.17 -0.47
C VAL A 485 36.98 -6.64 -1.21
N ALA A 486 36.64 -6.02 -2.35
CA ALA A 486 35.68 -6.56 -3.31
C ALA A 486 36.04 -8.00 -3.69
N GLN A 487 37.29 -8.16 -4.14
CA GLN A 487 37.78 -9.38 -4.76
C GLN A 487 37.71 -10.55 -3.78
N THR A 488 38.23 -10.39 -2.56
CA THR A 488 38.20 -11.52 -1.61
C THR A 488 36.79 -11.88 -1.18
N ILE A 489 35.89 -10.93 -0.86
CA ILE A 489 34.48 -11.30 -0.57
C ILE A 489 33.87 -12.03 -1.76
N ALA A 490 34.14 -11.57 -2.98
CA ALA A 490 33.65 -12.23 -4.19
C ALA A 490 34.28 -13.63 -4.37
N ASP A 491 35.53 -13.85 -3.96
CA ASP A 491 36.25 -15.14 -3.97
C ASP A 491 35.89 -16.07 -2.78
N GLY A 492 35.40 -15.51 -1.68
CA GLY A 492 34.86 -16.19 -0.51
C GLY A 492 33.44 -16.73 -0.76
N LEU A 493 32.55 -15.83 -1.23
CA LEU A 493 31.26 -16.18 -1.83
C LEU A 493 31.42 -17.04 -3.09
N LYS A 494 32.63 -17.09 -3.66
CA LYS A 494 32.98 -18.09 -4.66
C LYS A 494 33.14 -19.44 -4.00
N ALA A 495 34.04 -19.71 -3.05
CA ALA A 495 34.20 -21.11 -2.60
C ALA A 495 33.03 -21.65 -1.74
N ASN A 496 32.20 -20.76 -1.21
CA ASN A 496 30.95 -21.11 -0.54
C ASN A 496 29.88 -21.68 -1.50
N GLN A 497 29.25 -22.81 -1.14
CA GLN A 497 28.16 -23.42 -1.93
C GLN A 497 26.75 -23.22 -1.37
N THR A 498 26.55 -22.28 -0.44
CA THR A 498 25.26 -22.08 0.25
C THR A 498 24.75 -20.65 0.29
N VAL A 499 25.58 -19.60 0.29
CA VAL A 499 25.13 -18.19 0.36
C VAL A 499 24.40 -17.79 -0.92
N THR A 500 23.07 -17.90 -0.93
CA THR A 500 22.18 -17.49 -2.04
C THR A 500 21.72 -16.03 -1.95
N THR A 501 21.97 -15.36 -0.82
CA THR A 501 21.56 -13.97 -0.59
C THR A 501 22.68 -13.20 0.12
N PHE A 502 23.44 -12.39 -0.62
CA PHE A 502 24.45 -11.49 -0.05
C PHE A 502 24.07 -10.02 -0.29
N GLN A 503 23.88 -9.27 0.79
CA GLN A 503 23.48 -7.86 0.75
C GLN A 503 24.66 -6.94 1.11
N LYS A 504 24.98 -5.98 0.25
CA LYS A 504 25.98 -4.93 0.53
C LYS A 504 25.59 -3.58 -0.08
N SER A 505 25.79 -2.54 0.70
CA SER A 505 25.88 -1.12 0.32
C SER A 505 27.03 -0.53 1.14
N ASN A 506 27.87 0.34 0.58
CA ASN A 506 28.89 1.03 1.39
C ASN A 506 28.27 2.27 2.04
N HIS A 507 28.74 2.61 3.24
CA HIS A 507 28.71 4.00 3.69
C HIS A 507 30.12 4.56 3.45
N VAL A 508 30.27 5.70 2.76
CA VAL A 508 31.61 6.28 2.53
C VAL A 508 32.05 7.00 3.80
N ALA A 509 32.99 6.40 4.53
CA ALA A 509 33.78 7.09 5.54
C ALA A 509 34.85 7.93 4.84
N ALA A 510 34.97 9.21 5.19
CA ALA A 510 36.01 10.08 4.65
C ALA A 510 37.29 9.94 5.48
N GLY A 511 38.30 9.28 4.93
CA GLY A 511 39.62 9.15 5.55
C GLY A 511 40.42 7.91 5.11
N GLU A 512 41.67 8.15 4.77
CA GLU A 512 42.80 7.21 4.78
C GLU A 512 42.75 5.92 3.92
N GLY A 513 43.41 6.01 2.75
CA GLY A 513 44.44 5.02 2.37
C GLY A 513 43.98 3.73 1.69
N GLU A 514 44.28 3.61 0.40
CA GLU A 514 44.49 2.35 -0.35
C GLU A 514 45.65 1.51 0.25
N PRO A 515 45.76 0.15 0.04
CA PRO A 515 45.81 -0.42 -1.32
C PRO A 515 45.42 -1.90 -1.55
N ASN A 516 45.56 -2.28 -2.82
CA ASN A 516 45.80 -3.62 -3.41
C ASN A 516 44.64 -4.61 -3.58
N ALA A 517 44.71 -5.31 -4.72
CA ALA A 517 43.76 -6.30 -5.22
C ALA A 517 44.47 -7.65 -5.50
N SER A 518 43.71 -8.61 -6.06
CA SER A 518 44.07 -9.98 -6.47
C SER A 518 44.18 -11.04 -5.36
N ILE A 519 43.36 -12.11 -5.44
CA ILE A 519 43.75 -13.53 -5.51
C ILE A 519 42.50 -14.43 -5.76
N LEU A 520 42.31 -14.81 -7.03
CA LEU A 520 41.59 -15.96 -7.61
C LEU A 520 40.33 -16.56 -6.94
N GLN A 521 39.22 -16.50 -7.70
CA GLN A 521 38.51 -17.61 -8.37
C GLN A 521 38.34 -18.96 -7.64
N HIS A 522 37.13 -19.30 -7.14
CA HIS A 522 36.33 -20.54 -7.44
C HIS A 522 35.18 -20.84 -6.42
N LYS A 523 33.94 -21.16 -6.90
CA LYS A 523 33.07 -22.33 -6.51
C LYS A 523 31.59 -22.36 -5.92
N GLN A 524 30.71 -21.33 -6.09
CA GLN A 524 29.25 -21.37 -6.48
C GLN A 524 28.10 -21.03 -5.46
N ASN A 525 27.60 -19.76 -5.37
CA ASN A 525 26.14 -19.44 -5.21
C ASN A 525 25.68 -17.96 -5.48
N VAL A 526 24.35 -17.74 -5.58
CA VAL A 526 23.62 -16.51 -6.01
C VAL A 526 23.72 -15.34 -4.99
N ALA A 527 23.51 -14.08 -5.42
CA ALA A 527 23.41 -12.94 -4.49
C ALA A 527 22.56 -11.76 -5.01
N THR A 528 21.54 -11.34 -4.24
CA THR A 528 20.73 -10.14 -4.53
C THR A 528 21.20 -8.94 -3.69
N PHE A 529 21.70 -7.89 -4.34
CA PHE A 529 22.28 -6.71 -3.70
C PHE A 529 21.26 -5.55 -3.62
N HIS A 530 21.29 -4.75 -2.55
CA HIS A 530 20.47 -3.55 -2.38
C HIS A 530 21.33 -2.35 -1.93
N LEU A 531 21.08 -1.16 -2.47
CA LEU A 531 21.93 0.03 -2.34
C LEU A 531 21.11 1.28 -1.92
N GLY A 532 21.10 1.63 -0.63
CA GLY A 532 20.46 2.87 -0.17
C GLY A 532 21.31 4.12 -0.44
N SER A 533 20.70 5.21 -0.91
CA SER A 533 21.39 6.33 -1.55
C SER A 533 21.37 7.66 -0.79
N LYS A 534 22.16 7.75 0.30
CA LYS A 534 22.52 9.05 0.92
C LYS A 534 23.99 9.07 1.36
N GLY A 535 24.75 10.08 0.93
CA GLY A 535 26.13 10.33 1.37
C GLY A 535 27.22 9.90 0.38
N ILE A 536 27.30 10.56 -0.78
CA ILE A 536 28.50 10.53 -1.64
C ILE A 536 29.40 11.69 -1.22
N SER A 537 30.60 11.39 -0.71
CA SER A 537 31.67 12.36 -0.49
C SER A 537 32.89 11.99 -1.34
N SER A 538 33.67 12.98 -1.76
CA SER A 538 34.63 12.89 -2.87
C SER A 538 35.95 12.17 -2.58
N GLU A 539 36.06 11.44 -1.45
CA GLU A 539 37.35 10.94 -0.93
C GLU A 539 37.35 9.45 -0.55
N GLY A 540 36.38 8.65 -1.01
CA GLY A 540 36.35 7.20 -0.76
C GLY A 540 35.69 6.37 -1.87
N PRO A 541 36.02 5.08 -1.99
CA PRO A 541 35.60 4.26 -3.12
C PRO A 541 34.15 3.78 -3.03
N ASP A 542 33.54 3.69 -4.20
CA ASP A 542 32.12 3.93 -4.35
C ASP A 542 31.19 2.73 -4.03
N PRO A 543 30.05 2.93 -3.34
CA PRO A 543 29.07 1.87 -3.04
C PRO A 543 28.58 1.09 -4.26
N ILE A 544 28.35 1.79 -5.37
CA ILE A 544 27.73 1.25 -6.58
C ILE A 544 28.81 0.53 -7.40
N ALA A 545 29.99 1.13 -7.57
CA ALA A 545 31.16 0.46 -8.14
C ALA A 545 31.45 -0.89 -7.46
N GLU A 546 31.27 -0.92 -6.15
CA GLU A 546 31.68 -2.03 -5.31
C GLU A 546 30.74 -3.24 -5.41
N ALA A 547 29.43 -3.03 -5.53
CA ALA A 547 28.50 -4.10 -5.89
C ALA A 547 28.75 -4.62 -7.33
N LEU A 548 29.18 -3.72 -8.23
CA LEU A 548 29.42 -4.01 -9.64
C LEU A 548 30.72 -4.79 -9.88
N ARG A 549 31.78 -4.59 -9.09
CA ARG A 549 32.97 -5.49 -9.12
C ARG A 549 32.71 -6.84 -8.47
N ARG A 550 31.86 -6.91 -7.45
CA ARG A 550 31.57 -8.17 -6.74
C ARG A 550 30.78 -9.13 -7.60
N SER A 551 29.75 -8.65 -8.29
CA SER A 551 28.91 -9.51 -9.11
C SER A 551 29.74 -10.27 -10.17
N GLN A 552 30.69 -9.60 -10.83
CA GLN A 552 31.60 -10.19 -11.84
C GLN A 552 32.20 -11.54 -11.44
N ALA A 553 32.59 -11.73 -10.18
CA ALA A 553 33.30 -12.95 -9.81
C ALA A 553 32.42 -14.22 -9.94
N HIS A 554 31.10 -14.09 -9.98
CA HIS A 554 30.19 -15.23 -9.93
C HIS A 554 30.05 -16.02 -11.26
N THR A 555 30.70 -15.63 -12.39
CA THR A 555 30.47 -16.29 -13.71
C THR A 555 30.98 -17.73 -13.82
N ASP A 556 32.06 -18.11 -13.13
CA ASP A 556 32.70 -19.44 -13.26
C ASP A 556 31.81 -20.64 -12.80
N LEU A 557 30.52 -20.38 -12.55
CA LEU A 557 29.69 -21.08 -11.56
C LEU A 557 28.25 -21.35 -12.01
N GLY A 558 27.85 -20.95 -13.22
CA GLY A 558 26.52 -21.31 -13.76
C GLY A 558 25.33 -20.74 -12.97
N LEU A 559 25.50 -19.56 -12.41
CA LEU A 559 24.45 -18.77 -11.76
C LEU A 559 23.94 -17.76 -12.79
N THR A 560 22.64 -17.76 -13.07
CA THR A 560 22.10 -17.17 -14.31
C THR A 560 21.52 -15.77 -14.17
N GLU A 561 21.20 -15.32 -12.95
CA GLU A 561 20.56 -14.03 -12.71
C GLU A 561 21.15 -13.35 -11.46
N ILE A 562 21.43 -12.05 -11.57
CA ILE A 562 21.83 -11.18 -10.47
C ILE A 562 21.13 -9.83 -10.69
N THR A 563 20.46 -9.33 -9.64
CA THR A 563 19.78 -8.03 -9.67
C THR A 563 20.25 -7.13 -8.54
N ILE A 564 20.54 -5.87 -8.88
CA ILE A 564 20.79 -4.77 -7.94
C ILE A 564 19.56 -3.86 -7.89
N SER A 565 19.15 -3.39 -6.70
CA SER A 565 18.14 -2.31 -6.55
C SER A 565 18.68 -1.16 -5.68
N ALA A 566 18.37 0.08 -6.05
CA ALA A 566 18.52 1.27 -5.21
C ALA A 566 17.19 2.03 -5.12
N GLU A 567 16.86 2.44 -3.89
CA GLU A 567 15.62 3.12 -3.48
C GLU A 567 15.95 4.15 -2.39
N ASN A 568 15.22 5.27 -2.30
CA ASN A 568 15.53 6.35 -1.36
C ASN A 568 14.33 6.78 -0.51
N THR A 569 14.37 6.46 0.78
CA THR A 569 13.28 6.84 1.71
C THR A 569 13.21 8.35 1.94
N GLN A 570 12.16 9.00 1.44
CA GLN A 570 11.71 10.32 1.92
C GLN A 570 10.60 10.16 2.97
N GLY A 571 10.85 10.57 4.21
CA GLY A 571 9.84 10.42 5.27
C GLY A 571 10.29 10.66 6.72
N ILE A 572 11.21 11.58 7.02
CA ILE A 572 11.59 11.91 8.41
C ILE A 572 11.63 13.46 8.60
N PRO A 573 10.84 14.04 9.52
CA PRO A 573 10.88 15.47 9.85
C PRO A 573 12.09 15.87 10.72
N GLU A 574 12.57 17.11 10.58
CA GLU A 574 13.57 17.71 11.48
C GLU A 574 13.03 17.95 12.90
N ILE A 575 13.67 17.36 13.92
CA ILE A 575 13.51 17.80 15.33
C ILE A 575 14.85 17.83 16.09
N ILE A 576 15.79 18.71 15.69
CA ILE A 576 16.86 19.18 16.60
C ILE A 576 17.07 20.69 16.47
N LYS A 577 16.43 21.47 17.36
CA LYS A 577 16.99 22.66 18.04
C LYS A 577 15.97 23.30 18.98
N ARG A 578 16.30 23.38 20.28
CA ARG A 578 15.61 24.27 21.24
C ARG A 578 16.53 24.71 22.37
N LYS A 579 16.67 26.03 22.52
CA LYS A 579 17.42 26.75 23.59
C LYS A 579 18.96 26.53 23.48
N HIS A 580 19.82 27.52 23.75
CA HIS A 580 19.71 28.56 24.76
C HIS A 580 20.15 29.99 24.35
N THR A 581 19.40 30.96 24.89
CA THR A 581 19.77 32.32 25.36
C THR A 581 21.16 32.92 25.05
N THR A 582 21.14 34.18 24.58
CA THR A 582 22.29 35.11 24.46
C THR A 582 22.86 35.55 25.83
N PRO A 583 24.04 36.19 25.85
CA PRO A 583 24.02 37.66 26.07
C PRO A 583 25.06 38.50 25.27
N THR A 584 24.58 39.66 24.80
CA THR A 584 25.26 40.98 24.65
C THR A 584 26.80 41.10 24.61
N LEU A 585 27.32 41.86 23.63
CA LEU A 585 27.73 43.27 23.82
C LEU A 585 27.98 44.01 22.47
N ASP A 586 28.18 45.33 22.55
CA ASP A 586 28.08 46.36 21.49
C ASP A 586 29.17 47.44 21.77
N PRO A 587 29.36 48.53 20.99
CA PRO A 587 29.70 48.69 19.56
C PRO A 587 31.09 49.38 19.35
N GLU A 588 31.27 50.03 18.18
CA GLU A 588 32.32 51.01 17.78
C GLU A 588 33.76 50.51 17.49
N TYR A 589 34.15 50.58 16.20
CA TYR A 589 35.14 51.57 15.73
C TYR A 589 34.91 51.90 14.23
N ASN A 590 35.48 52.99 13.72
CA ASN A 590 34.82 53.78 12.65
C ASN A 590 35.79 54.36 11.59
N LYS A 591 35.49 54.15 10.28
CA LYS A 591 36.10 54.81 9.07
C LYS A 591 37.60 54.52 8.81
N THR A 592 38.20 54.63 7.61
CA THR A 592 37.87 54.86 6.16
C THR A 592 39.11 54.39 5.35
N SER A 593 39.18 54.21 4.02
CA SER A 593 38.56 54.85 2.83
C SER A 593 38.73 54.00 1.56
N HIS A 594 38.05 54.37 0.46
CA HIS A 594 38.04 53.76 -0.89
C HIS A 594 37.24 52.43 -0.98
N GLY A 595 36.30 52.26 -1.92
CA GLY A 595 35.73 53.23 -2.86
C GLY A 595 34.53 52.70 -3.66
N GLU A 596 33.54 53.57 -3.86
CA GLU A 596 32.53 53.60 -4.95
C GLU A 596 31.68 52.34 -5.29
N ALA A 597 30.46 52.37 -4.75
CA ALA A 597 29.16 52.21 -5.45
C ALA A 597 28.74 50.87 -6.13
N ASP A 598 27.81 50.20 -5.45
CA ASP A 598 26.48 49.74 -5.91
C ASP A 598 26.25 49.04 -7.29
N ALA A 599 25.43 47.97 -7.15
CA ALA A 599 24.39 47.48 -8.08
C ALA A 599 24.73 46.51 -9.24
N ILE A 600 24.21 45.28 -9.08
CA ILE A 600 23.49 44.46 -10.08
C ILE A 600 24.13 44.35 -11.48
N GLY A 601 24.78 43.22 -11.76
CA GLY A 601 25.03 42.80 -13.14
C GLY A 601 25.86 41.53 -13.28
N ASN A 602 25.23 40.48 -13.83
CA ASN A 602 25.83 39.29 -14.47
C ASN A 602 26.69 38.38 -13.55
N ALA A 603 26.76 37.05 -13.67
CA ALA A 603 26.65 36.12 -14.81
C ALA A 603 27.90 36.12 -15.72
N LEU A 604 28.40 34.93 -16.05
CA LEU A 604 29.58 34.67 -16.88
C LEU A 604 30.89 35.31 -16.37
N GLU A 605 31.71 34.51 -15.70
CA GLU A 605 33.02 34.21 -16.29
C GLU A 605 33.26 32.70 -16.20
N ILE A 606 33.91 32.14 -17.21
CA ILE A 606 34.05 30.69 -17.44
C ILE A 606 35.43 30.25 -16.90
N ASP A 607 35.50 29.11 -16.23
CA ASP A 607 36.77 28.45 -15.92
C ASP A 607 36.85 27.09 -16.63
N ASP A 608 37.46 27.08 -17.81
CA ASP A 608 37.65 25.90 -18.67
C ASP A 608 38.69 24.88 -18.12
N THR A 609 39.28 25.09 -16.94
CA THR A 609 40.47 24.35 -16.50
C THR A 609 40.25 22.88 -16.12
N LEU A 610 39.01 22.42 -15.92
CA LEU A 610 38.72 21.00 -15.65
C LEU A 610 38.60 20.12 -16.90
N THR A 611 38.79 20.67 -18.10
CA THR A 611 38.83 19.93 -19.39
C THR A 611 40.01 18.94 -19.54
N ASN A 612 40.89 18.80 -18.54
CA ASN A 612 42.21 18.16 -18.69
C ASN A 612 42.60 17.13 -17.58
N LEU A 613 41.63 16.46 -16.94
CA LEU A 613 41.90 15.33 -16.04
C LEU A 613 41.32 13.98 -16.53
N ASN A 614 41.84 13.55 -17.69
CA ASN A 614 41.99 12.15 -18.13
C ASN A 614 40.89 11.14 -17.72
N PHE A 615 39.90 10.95 -18.60
CA PHE A 615 38.80 9.97 -18.48
C PHE A 615 39.28 8.51 -18.41
N GLY A 616 39.69 8.04 -17.22
CA GLY A 616 40.13 6.66 -17.02
C GLY A 616 40.34 6.24 -15.57
N GLN A 617 39.73 6.94 -14.60
CA GLN A 617 39.84 6.69 -13.16
C GLN A 617 38.53 6.98 -12.41
N ASN A 618 37.37 6.59 -12.95
CA ASN A 618 36.12 6.61 -12.17
C ASN A 618 35.74 5.19 -11.74
N PRO A 619 35.83 4.84 -10.44
CA PRO A 619 35.63 3.47 -9.98
C PRO A 619 34.31 2.83 -10.41
N ARG A 620 33.22 3.61 -10.51
CA ARG A 620 31.89 3.13 -10.98
C ARG A 620 31.93 2.70 -12.44
N SER A 621 32.64 3.43 -13.30
CA SER A 621 32.80 3.06 -14.72
C SER A 621 33.58 1.75 -14.78
N ASP A 622 34.83 1.75 -14.32
CA ASP A 622 35.71 0.58 -14.37
C ASP A 622 35.10 -0.68 -13.75
N ALA A 623 34.28 -0.53 -12.71
CA ALA A 623 33.55 -1.62 -12.06
C ALA A 623 32.50 -2.31 -12.94
N LEU A 624 31.67 -1.53 -13.62
CA LEU A 624 30.61 -2.06 -14.47
C LEU A 624 31.16 -2.40 -15.87
N ARG A 625 32.23 -1.74 -16.34
CA ARG A 625 33.07 -2.20 -17.47
C ARG A 625 33.57 -3.62 -17.24
N GLN A 626 34.17 -3.85 -16.07
CA GLN A 626 34.74 -5.13 -15.67
C GLN A 626 33.68 -6.01 -14.97
N ASN A 627 32.46 -6.03 -15.53
CA ASN A 627 31.41 -6.96 -15.11
C ASN A 627 30.84 -7.73 -16.30
N HIS A 628 30.90 -9.05 -16.17
CA HIS A 628 30.39 -10.04 -17.10
C HIS A 628 29.62 -11.12 -16.31
N THR A 629 28.58 -10.70 -15.58
CA THR A 629 27.64 -11.54 -14.78
C THR A 629 26.30 -10.88 -14.52
N LEU A 630 26.29 -9.57 -14.25
CA LEU A 630 25.12 -8.86 -13.77
C LEU A 630 24.15 -8.75 -14.94
N THR A 631 22.92 -9.18 -14.73
CA THR A 631 21.85 -9.10 -15.73
C THR A 631 20.87 -7.97 -15.43
N GLY A 632 20.56 -7.69 -14.15
CA GLY A 632 19.64 -6.63 -13.74
C GLY A 632 20.26 -5.52 -12.88
N LEU A 633 20.03 -4.26 -13.24
CA LEU A 633 20.43 -3.08 -12.47
C LEU A 633 19.28 -2.07 -12.38
N ASN A 634 18.70 -1.90 -11.19
CA ASN A 634 17.62 -0.96 -10.90
C ASN A 634 18.15 0.15 -9.99
N LEU A 635 17.99 1.41 -10.40
CA LEU A 635 18.54 2.59 -9.71
C LEU A 635 17.49 3.71 -9.67
N VAL A 636 16.36 3.52 -8.98
CA VAL A 636 15.23 4.47 -8.97
C VAL A 636 15.37 5.53 -7.87
N GLU A 637 14.79 6.71 -8.07
CA GLU A 637 14.65 7.77 -7.04
C GLU A 637 15.98 8.29 -6.45
N ASN A 638 17.07 8.23 -7.22
CA ASN A 638 18.37 8.74 -6.80
C ASN A 638 18.54 10.20 -7.29
N GLY A 639 17.85 11.14 -6.65
CA GLY A 639 17.89 12.60 -6.92
C GLY A 639 19.24 13.31 -6.70
N THR A 640 20.35 12.63 -6.94
CA THR A 640 21.73 13.12 -7.00
C THR A 640 22.48 12.59 -8.25
N PHE A 641 21.82 11.86 -9.15
CA PHE A 641 22.49 11.10 -10.22
C PHE A 641 22.93 11.89 -11.46
N ARG A 642 22.74 13.22 -11.51
CA ARG A 642 23.10 14.05 -12.68
C ARG A 642 24.57 13.91 -13.10
N GLU A 643 25.49 13.74 -12.15
CA GLU A 643 26.91 13.47 -12.39
C GLU A 643 27.25 11.95 -12.40
N GLY A 644 26.33 11.09 -11.99
CA GLY A 644 26.52 9.64 -11.93
C GLY A 644 26.16 8.91 -13.23
N VAL A 645 25.32 9.51 -14.06
CA VAL A 645 24.80 8.90 -15.30
C VAL A 645 25.87 8.76 -16.38
N GLU A 646 26.73 9.76 -16.58
CA GLU A 646 27.88 9.69 -17.49
C GLU A 646 28.79 8.49 -17.20
N VAL A 647 28.83 8.09 -15.92
CA VAL A 647 29.73 7.05 -15.41
C VAL A 647 29.13 5.65 -15.58
N VAL A 648 27.82 5.50 -15.43
CA VAL A 648 27.08 4.27 -15.78
C VAL A 648 27.11 4.07 -17.30
N ALA A 649 26.94 5.15 -18.06
CA ALA A 649 27.12 5.16 -19.50
C ALA A 649 28.54 4.74 -19.91
N ASP A 650 29.57 5.39 -19.39
CA ASP A 650 30.95 5.04 -19.73
C ASP A 650 31.28 3.58 -19.38
N ALA A 651 30.62 3.02 -18.36
CA ALA A 651 30.67 1.61 -18.05
C ALA A 651 30.02 0.67 -19.09
N LEU A 652 28.80 0.99 -19.53
CA LEU A 652 28.01 0.18 -20.45
C LEU A 652 28.74 -0.09 -21.78
N LYS A 653 29.68 0.78 -22.19
CA LYS A 653 30.56 0.61 -23.36
C LYS A 653 31.39 -0.68 -23.36
N HIS A 654 31.59 -1.32 -22.20
CA HIS A 654 32.37 -2.55 -22.05
C HIS A 654 31.68 -3.61 -21.16
N ASN A 655 30.49 -3.31 -20.66
CA ASN A 655 29.69 -4.30 -19.96
C ASN A 655 28.96 -5.19 -20.97
N HIS A 656 29.37 -6.45 -21.08
CA HIS A 656 28.79 -7.42 -22.02
C HIS A 656 28.03 -8.53 -21.27
N THR A 657 27.21 -8.19 -20.26
CA THR A 657 26.17 -9.10 -19.70
C THR A 657 24.91 -8.41 -19.20
N LEU A 658 24.91 -7.11 -18.90
CA LEU A 658 23.72 -6.44 -18.38
C LEU A 658 22.64 -6.47 -19.45
N THR A 659 21.49 -7.06 -19.11
CA THR A 659 20.33 -7.19 -20.00
C THR A 659 19.20 -6.24 -19.61
N ILE A 660 19.09 -5.86 -18.34
CA ILE A 660 18.06 -4.96 -17.81
C ILE A 660 18.71 -3.84 -17.01
N LEU A 661 18.40 -2.59 -17.40
CA LEU A 661 18.79 -1.38 -16.69
C LEU A 661 17.56 -0.50 -16.48
N ASN A 662 17.28 -0.07 -15.26
CA ASN A 662 16.28 0.94 -14.97
C ASN A 662 16.89 2.13 -14.23
N LEU A 663 16.79 3.29 -14.86
CA LEU A 663 17.29 4.59 -14.44
C LEU A 663 16.13 5.61 -14.31
N SER A 664 14.91 5.16 -14.05
CA SER A 664 13.75 6.03 -13.89
C SER A 664 13.83 6.93 -12.65
N ASP A 665 13.30 8.15 -12.76
CA ASP A 665 13.18 9.12 -11.64
C ASP A 665 14.52 9.55 -11.01
N ASN A 666 15.49 9.93 -11.86
CA ASN A 666 16.84 10.36 -11.44
C ASN A 666 17.23 11.79 -11.89
N GLU A 667 16.29 12.53 -12.48
CA GLU A 667 16.51 13.85 -13.09
C GLU A 667 17.61 13.88 -14.18
N ILE A 668 17.83 12.77 -14.89
CA ILE A 668 18.83 12.67 -15.98
C ILE A 668 18.51 13.70 -17.06
N SER A 669 19.46 14.60 -17.34
CA SER A 669 19.36 15.63 -18.38
C SER A 669 19.92 15.12 -19.73
N ALA A 670 19.73 15.92 -20.79
CA ALA A 670 20.19 15.63 -22.15
C ALA A 670 21.65 15.14 -22.24
N GLU A 671 22.58 15.76 -21.52
CA GLU A 671 24.01 15.42 -21.53
C GLU A 671 24.24 14.01 -20.94
N GLY A 672 23.46 13.64 -19.92
CA GLY A 672 23.48 12.29 -19.35
C GLY A 672 22.88 11.23 -20.27
N ALA A 673 21.85 11.60 -21.05
CA ALA A 673 21.31 10.75 -22.10
C ALA A 673 22.27 10.62 -23.30
N GLU A 674 23.03 11.67 -23.65
CA GLU A 674 24.10 11.60 -24.65
C GLU A 674 25.21 10.63 -24.23
N ALA A 675 25.58 10.62 -22.96
CA ALA A 675 26.51 9.63 -22.45
C ALA A 675 25.94 8.20 -22.60
N ILE A 676 24.69 7.94 -22.16
CA ILE A 676 24.04 6.62 -22.29
C ILE A 676 23.98 6.19 -23.76
N ALA A 677 23.67 7.12 -24.66
CA ALA A 677 23.66 6.88 -26.09
C ALA A 677 25.04 6.46 -26.63
N GLU A 678 26.09 7.21 -26.32
CA GLU A 678 27.46 6.84 -26.67
C GLU A 678 27.91 5.54 -25.99
N ALA A 679 27.16 5.02 -25.01
CA ALA A 679 27.36 3.67 -24.48
C ALA A 679 26.66 2.57 -25.27
N LEU A 680 25.38 2.77 -25.61
CA LEU A 680 24.56 1.81 -26.35
C LEU A 680 25.18 1.45 -27.72
N LYS A 681 25.93 2.37 -28.35
CA LYS A 681 26.67 2.12 -29.60
C LYS A 681 27.72 1.02 -29.52
N HIS A 682 28.24 0.69 -28.33
CA HIS A 682 29.27 -0.34 -28.12
C HIS A 682 28.78 -1.49 -27.22
N ASN A 683 27.65 -1.31 -26.53
CA ASN A 683 27.01 -2.35 -25.74
C ASN A 683 26.26 -3.35 -26.66
N ASP A 684 26.41 -4.65 -26.40
CA ASP A 684 25.76 -5.72 -27.16
C ASP A 684 25.03 -6.77 -26.26
N THR A 685 24.59 -6.37 -25.05
CA THR A 685 23.77 -7.24 -24.20
C THR A 685 22.53 -6.59 -23.61
N LEU A 686 22.45 -5.26 -23.54
CA LEU A 686 21.31 -4.59 -22.92
C LEU A 686 20.06 -4.80 -23.78
N THR A 687 19.06 -5.48 -23.22
CA THR A 687 17.77 -5.76 -23.85
C THR A 687 16.66 -4.86 -23.34
N THR A 688 16.76 -4.32 -22.14
CA THR A 688 15.72 -3.49 -21.50
C THR A 688 16.33 -2.25 -20.86
N LEU A 689 15.83 -1.07 -21.24
CA LEU A 689 16.25 0.22 -20.69
C LEU A 689 15.04 1.05 -20.24
N GLY A 690 14.89 1.19 -18.92
CA GLY A 690 13.94 2.12 -18.29
C GLY A 690 14.58 3.48 -18.04
N LEU A 691 13.99 4.54 -18.56
CA LEU A 691 14.44 5.93 -18.43
C LEU A 691 13.28 6.89 -18.10
N GLN A 692 12.10 6.37 -17.74
CA GLN A 692 10.91 7.19 -17.52
C GLN A 692 11.04 8.17 -16.33
N ARG A 693 10.31 9.29 -16.36
CA ARG A 693 10.41 10.38 -15.35
C ARG A 693 11.82 10.96 -15.24
N ASN A 694 12.38 11.43 -16.34
CA ASN A 694 13.66 12.14 -16.35
C ASN A 694 13.52 13.47 -17.12
N LYS A 695 14.64 14.09 -17.51
CA LYS A 695 14.70 15.42 -18.15
C LYS A 695 15.49 15.34 -19.47
N ILE A 696 15.29 14.25 -20.21
CA ILE A 696 16.12 13.85 -21.35
C ILE A 696 16.05 14.85 -22.52
N SER A 697 14.90 15.52 -22.70
CA SER A 697 14.62 16.49 -23.77
C SER A 697 14.93 15.98 -25.19
N ASN A 698 14.88 16.87 -26.18
CA ASN A 698 15.12 16.54 -27.58
C ASN A 698 16.56 16.13 -27.84
N GLU A 699 17.51 16.79 -27.18
CA GLU A 699 18.94 16.61 -27.37
C GLU A 699 19.39 15.23 -26.86
N GLY A 700 18.88 14.81 -25.70
CA GLY A 700 19.11 13.46 -25.18
C GLY A 700 18.38 12.38 -25.97
N ALA A 701 17.15 12.65 -26.44
CA ALA A 701 16.42 11.74 -27.33
C ALA A 701 17.14 11.56 -28.68
N GLN A 702 17.69 12.64 -29.24
CA GLN A 702 18.51 12.65 -30.45
C GLN A 702 19.77 11.79 -30.30
N ALA A 703 20.47 11.93 -29.18
CA ALA A 703 21.62 11.08 -28.93
C ALA A 703 21.22 9.61 -28.81
N ILE A 704 20.21 9.26 -27.98
CA ILE A 704 19.72 7.88 -27.82
C ILE A 704 19.31 7.29 -29.17
N ALA A 705 18.68 8.08 -30.03
CA ALA A 705 18.36 7.70 -31.39
C ALA A 705 19.60 7.43 -32.25
N ASP A 706 20.63 8.29 -32.22
CA ASP A 706 21.90 8.04 -32.90
C ASP A 706 22.63 6.79 -32.39
N ALA A 707 22.31 6.32 -31.18
CA ALA A 707 22.79 5.03 -30.68
C ALA A 707 21.99 3.83 -31.19
N LEU A 708 20.67 3.93 -31.24
CA LEU A 708 19.78 2.86 -31.73
C LEU A 708 20.00 2.51 -33.22
N LYS A 709 20.68 3.38 -33.99
CA LYS A 709 21.16 3.13 -35.37
C LYS A 709 22.33 2.14 -35.44
N HIS A 710 22.93 1.79 -34.30
CA HIS A 710 24.13 0.95 -34.18
C HIS A 710 24.00 -0.12 -33.08
N ASN A 711 23.15 0.10 -32.08
CA ASN A 711 22.78 -0.93 -31.12
C ASN A 711 21.76 -1.87 -31.76
N HIS A 712 22.14 -3.14 -31.89
CA HIS A 712 21.30 -4.22 -32.43
C HIS A 712 20.99 -5.26 -31.35
N THR A 713 20.67 -4.81 -30.13
CA THR A 713 20.42 -5.70 -28.96
C THR A 713 19.31 -5.24 -28.02
N LEU A 714 18.97 -3.94 -27.99
CA LEU A 714 17.89 -3.42 -27.17
C LEU A 714 16.54 -3.87 -27.72
N ILE A 715 15.69 -4.42 -26.86
CA ILE A 715 14.38 -5.01 -27.14
C ILE A 715 13.26 -4.13 -26.55
N ILE A 716 13.47 -3.54 -25.38
CA ILE A 716 12.52 -2.72 -24.64
C ILE A 716 13.16 -1.38 -24.25
N LEU A 717 12.51 -0.26 -24.60
CA LEU A 717 12.93 1.09 -24.22
C LEU A 717 11.74 1.88 -23.67
N ASN A 718 11.88 2.46 -22.48
CA ASN A 718 10.87 3.32 -21.86
C ASN A 718 11.39 4.74 -21.63
N LEU A 719 10.95 5.66 -22.48
CA LEU A 719 11.24 7.10 -22.47
C LEU A 719 10.00 7.93 -22.09
N SER A 720 9.03 7.34 -21.37
CA SER A 720 7.85 8.08 -20.89
C SER A 720 8.22 9.24 -19.95
N ASP A 721 7.48 10.35 -19.97
CA ASP A 721 7.62 11.45 -19.00
C ASP A 721 9.06 12.03 -18.99
N ASN A 722 9.46 12.63 -20.12
CA ASN A 722 10.85 13.04 -20.39
C ASN A 722 11.02 14.37 -21.14
N GLN A 723 9.93 15.08 -21.43
CA GLN A 723 9.92 16.38 -22.15
C GLN A 723 10.51 16.29 -23.58
N ILE A 724 10.25 15.18 -24.26
CA ILE A 724 10.64 14.94 -25.67
C ILE A 724 9.57 15.57 -26.58
N SER A 725 9.93 16.52 -27.44
CA SER A 725 9.03 17.07 -28.47
C SER A 725 9.34 16.53 -29.88
N VAL A 726 8.76 17.17 -30.89
CA VAL A 726 8.93 16.88 -32.33
C VAL A 726 10.36 16.49 -32.68
N GLU A 727 11.36 17.29 -32.30
CA GLU A 727 12.75 17.11 -32.72
C GLU A 727 13.38 15.83 -32.16
N GLY A 728 13.07 15.47 -30.90
CA GLY A 728 13.50 14.20 -30.31
C GLY A 728 12.76 13.01 -30.91
N ALA A 729 11.50 13.17 -31.30
CA ALA A 729 10.71 12.14 -31.99
C ALA A 729 11.18 11.92 -33.44
N GLU A 730 11.52 12.98 -34.18
CA GLU A 730 12.16 12.91 -35.50
C GLU A 730 13.44 12.08 -35.44
N ALA A 731 14.27 12.31 -34.42
CA ALA A 731 15.50 11.58 -34.26
C ALA A 731 15.24 10.08 -34.01
N ILE A 732 14.38 9.74 -33.03
CA ILE A 732 13.99 8.36 -32.70
C ILE A 732 13.40 7.65 -33.93
N ALA A 733 12.61 8.36 -34.74
CA ALA A 733 12.11 7.84 -36.00
C ALA A 733 13.23 7.51 -37.01
N VAL A 734 14.21 8.40 -37.21
CA VAL A 734 15.37 8.09 -38.07
C VAL A 734 16.16 6.90 -37.54
N ALA A 735 16.13 6.61 -36.24
CA ALA A 735 16.74 5.41 -35.66
C ALA A 735 15.96 4.13 -35.90
N LEU A 736 14.63 4.15 -35.71
CA LEU A 736 13.75 3.01 -35.93
C LEU A 736 13.81 2.46 -37.37
N LYS A 737 14.16 3.30 -38.35
CA LYS A 737 14.43 2.89 -39.76
C LYS A 737 15.66 2.01 -39.95
N HIS A 738 16.53 1.92 -38.94
CA HIS A 738 17.81 1.20 -38.98
C HIS A 738 17.96 0.16 -37.85
N ASN A 739 17.22 0.33 -36.75
CA ASN A 739 17.18 -0.64 -35.66
C ASN A 739 16.32 -1.87 -36.04
N ASP A 740 16.84 -3.06 -35.80
CA ASP A 740 16.22 -4.36 -36.09
C ASP A 740 16.19 -5.29 -34.86
N THR A 741 16.06 -4.72 -33.65
CA THR A 741 15.84 -5.50 -32.42
C THR A 741 14.79 -4.94 -31.46
N LEU A 742 14.49 -3.63 -31.51
CA LEU A 742 13.56 -3.03 -30.58
C LEU A 742 12.14 -3.53 -30.89
N THR A 743 11.53 -4.21 -29.91
CA THR A 743 10.17 -4.75 -30.02
C THR A 743 9.15 -3.97 -29.20
N ASN A 744 9.57 -3.21 -28.19
CA ASN A 744 8.71 -2.43 -27.32
C ASN A 744 9.29 -1.03 -27.07
N LEU A 745 8.55 0.00 -27.48
CA LEU A 745 8.90 1.41 -27.26
C LEU A 745 7.76 2.12 -26.53
N ASN A 746 8.05 2.62 -25.33
CA ASN A 746 7.14 3.50 -24.60
C ASN A 746 7.64 4.95 -24.62
N LEU A 747 6.80 5.83 -25.14
CA LEU A 747 7.01 7.28 -25.24
C LEU A 747 5.86 8.05 -24.58
N ASN A 748 5.03 7.43 -23.73
CA ASN A 748 3.83 8.09 -23.21
C ASN A 748 4.15 9.32 -22.34
N HIS A 749 3.27 10.32 -22.36
CA HIS A 749 3.44 11.56 -21.61
C HIS A 749 4.72 12.32 -22.00
N ASN A 750 4.81 12.70 -23.27
CA ASN A 750 5.80 13.62 -23.81
C ASN A 750 5.07 14.65 -24.70
N ASP A 751 5.78 15.49 -25.45
CA ASP A 751 5.24 16.59 -26.24
C ASP A 751 5.49 16.38 -27.75
N ILE A 752 5.45 15.12 -28.20
CA ILE A 752 5.83 14.66 -29.56
C ILE A 752 5.10 15.39 -30.70
N ASP A 753 3.85 15.78 -30.45
CA ASP A 753 3.00 16.55 -31.36
C ASP A 753 2.78 15.90 -32.75
N VAL A 754 2.31 16.69 -33.72
CA VAL A 754 1.95 16.24 -35.07
C VAL A 754 3.17 15.77 -35.87
N GLU A 755 4.18 16.61 -36.02
CA GLU A 755 5.34 16.35 -36.88
C GLU A 755 6.22 15.20 -36.34
N GLY A 756 6.33 15.07 -35.01
CA GLY A 756 7.01 13.93 -34.39
C GLY A 756 6.27 12.60 -34.64
N ALA A 757 4.93 12.62 -34.68
CA ALA A 757 4.14 11.46 -35.09
C ALA A 757 4.27 11.16 -36.60
N GLU A 758 4.38 12.18 -37.46
CA GLU A 758 4.68 11.98 -38.89
C GLU A 758 6.03 11.27 -39.10
N ALA A 759 7.05 11.67 -38.35
CA ALA A 759 8.36 11.06 -38.43
C ALA A 759 8.32 9.60 -37.96
N ILE A 760 7.76 9.32 -36.77
CA ILE A 760 7.63 7.96 -36.22
C ILE A 760 6.84 7.06 -37.18
N ALA A 761 5.80 7.59 -37.82
CA ALA A 761 5.09 6.91 -38.88
C ALA A 761 5.98 6.57 -40.08
N ASP A 762 6.77 7.52 -40.58
CA ASP A 762 7.71 7.26 -41.67
C ASP A 762 8.77 6.21 -41.30
N ALA A 763 9.05 6.02 -40.01
CA ALA A 763 9.88 4.94 -39.53
C ALA A 763 9.19 3.57 -39.51
N LEU A 764 7.93 3.50 -39.06
CA LEU A 764 7.16 2.26 -39.01
C LEU A 764 6.95 1.60 -40.39
N LYS A 765 7.03 2.36 -41.49
CA LYS A 765 7.04 1.86 -42.88
C LYS A 765 8.26 0.98 -43.21
N HIS A 766 9.31 1.03 -42.39
CA HIS A 766 10.61 0.42 -42.64
C HIS A 766 11.09 -0.44 -41.48
N ASN A 767 10.72 -0.11 -40.24
CA ASN A 767 10.94 -0.98 -39.09
C ASN A 767 10.07 -2.24 -39.20
N ASN A 768 10.70 -3.39 -38.97
CA ASN A 768 10.08 -4.72 -39.03
C ASN A 768 10.38 -5.53 -37.76
N THR A 769 10.40 -4.87 -36.60
CA THR A 769 10.61 -5.52 -35.29
C THR A 769 9.72 -4.99 -34.16
N LEU A 770 9.26 -3.74 -34.25
CA LEU A 770 8.47 -3.12 -33.21
C LEU A 770 7.09 -3.77 -33.15
N THR A 771 6.81 -4.48 -32.05
CA THR A 771 5.54 -5.20 -31.80
C THR A 771 4.62 -4.44 -30.86
N ASN A 772 5.17 -3.54 -30.04
CA ASN A 772 4.48 -2.74 -29.03
C ASN A 772 4.94 -1.28 -29.11
N LEU A 773 4.00 -0.34 -29.28
CA LEU A 773 4.27 1.09 -29.30
C LEU A 773 3.24 1.85 -28.45
N ASN A 774 3.71 2.62 -27.48
CA ASN A 774 2.86 3.48 -26.65
C ASN A 774 3.22 4.95 -26.85
N LEU A 775 2.29 5.67 -27.49
CA LEU A 775 2.32 7.10 -27.80
C LEU A 775 1.18 7.85 -27.08
N SER A 776 0.61 7.29 -26.02
CA SER A 776 -0.47 7.96 -25.29
C SER A 776 -0.01 9.27 -24.60
N LYS A 777 -0.90 10.27 -24.53
CA LYS A 777 -0.62 11.61 -23.96
C LYS A 777 0.59 12.30 -24.62
N ASN A 778 0.51 12.59 -25.92
CA ASN A 778 1.59 13.18 -26.73
C ASN A 778 1.17 14.36 -27.62
N ASN A 779 -0.03 14.92 -27.40
CA ASN A 779 -0.65 15.96 -28.24
C ASN A 779 -0.95 15.57 -29.71
N ILE A 780 -0.62 14.34 -30.13
CA ILE A 780 -0.80 13.84 -31.51
C ILE A 780 -2.24 14.08 -31.99
N ASP A 781 -2.39 14.70 -33.15
CA ASP A 781 -3.68 15.13 -33.67
C ASP A 781 -4.17 14.27 -34.86
N CYS A 782 -5.17 14.77 -35.60
CA CYS A 782 -5.66 14.22 -36.86
C CYS A 782 -4.56 13.87 -37.88
N GLU A 783 -3.61 14.79 -38.11
CA GLU A 783 -2.61 14.69 -39.17
C GLU A 783 -1.50 13.70 -38.76
N GLY A 784 -1.06 13.76 -37.49
CA GLY A 784 -0.15 12.77 -36.92
C GLY A 784 -0.74 11.35 -36.90
N ALA A 785 -2.04 11.22 -36.59
CA ALA A 785 -2.76 9.95 -36.68
C ALA A 785 -2.89 9.46 -38.14
N GLN A 786 -3.13 10.35 -39.11
CA GLN A 786 -3.14 10.02 -40.54
C GLN A 786 -1.79 9.50 -41.02
N ALA A 787 -0.68 10.09 -40.55
CA ALA A 787 0.64 9.60 -40.87
C ALA A 787 0.89 8.19 -40.31
N ILE A 788 0.64 7.96 -39.01
CA ILE A 788 0.79 6.63 -38.37
C ILE A 788 -0.04 5.58 -39.12
N SER A 789 -1.24 5.95 -39.56
CA SER A 789 -2.10 5.09 -40.39
C SER A 789 -1.51 4.75 -41.76
N ALA A 790 -0.87 5.71 -42.44
CA ALA A 790 -0.17 5.47 -43.69
C ALA A 790 1.05 4.52 -43.51
N ALA A 791 1.55 4.38 -42.29
CA ALA A 791 2.59 3.41 -41.93
C ALA A 791 2.03 2.02 -41.61
N LEU A 792 0.94 1.93 -40.84
CA LEU A 792 0.29 0.66 -40.48
C LEU A 792 -0.13 -0.17 -41.72
N LYS A 793 -0.41 0.48 -42.86
CA LYS A 793 -0.66 -0.16 -44.17
C LYS A 793 0.52 -0.93 -44.76
N GLN A 794 1.73 -0.74 -44.23
CA GLN A 794 2.99 -1.30 -44.73
C GLN A 794 3.76 -2.05 -43.63
N ASN A 795 3.56 -1.69 -42.36
CA ASN A 795 4.13 -2.39 -41.22
C ASN A 795 3.39 -3.73 -40.98
N ASP A 796 4.16 -4.81 -40.92
CA ASP A 796 3.72 -6.19 -40.72
C ASP A 796 4.20 -6.78 -39.38
N THR A 797 4.42 -5.94 -38.36
CA THR A 797 4.98 -6.38 -37.06
C THR A 797 4.32 -5.78 -35.82
N LEU A 798 3.68 -4.62 -35.91
CA LEU A 798 3.11 -3.94 -34.75
C LEU A 798 1.81 -4.63 -34.29
N THR A 799 1.91 -5.41 -33.21
CA THR A 799 0.81 -6.16 -32.61
C THR A 799 -0.05 -5.36 -31.63
N ASN A 800 0.48 -4.27 -31.07
CA ASN A 800 -0.13 -3.46 -30.02
C ASN A 800 0.24 -1.98 -30.18
N LEU A 801 -0.77 -1.11 -30.28
CA LEU A 801 -0.61 0.34 -30.43
C LEU A 801 -1.51 1.09 -29.45
N ASN A 802 -0.91 1.92 -28.59
CA ASN A 802 -1.64 2.83 -27.70
C ASN A 802 -1.43 4.29 -28.11
N LEU A 803 -2.51 4.91 -28.58
CA LEU A 803 -2.64 6.31 -28.98
C LEU A 803 -3.60 7.09 -28.06
N SER A 804 -3.96 6.55 -26.89
CA SER A 804 -4.96 7.16 -26.01
C SER A 804 -4.59 8.55 -25.48
N ASN A 805 -5.58 9.33 -25.07
CA ASN A 805 -5.42 10.68 -24.51
C ASN A 805 -4.66 11.63 -25.46
N ASN A 806 -5.02 11.61 -26.74
CA ASN A 806 -4.48 12.43 -27.83
C ASN A 806 -5.64 13.15 -28.55
N ASN A 807 -5.37 13.93 -29.59
CA ASN A 807 -6.36 14.72 -30.34
C ASN A 807 -6.71 14.09 -31.71
N ILE A 808 -6.82 12.75 -31.76
CA ILE A 808 -6.98 11.93 -32.97
C ILE A 808 -8.12 12.39 -33.89
N ILE A 809 -9.28 12.71 -33.30
CA ILE A 809 -10.56 13.09 -33.96
C ILE A 809 -11.03 12.14 -35.08
N ASP A 810 -12.16 12.47 -35.72
CA ASP A 810 -12.75 11.68 -36.79
C ASP A 810 -11.77 11.41 -37.95
N GLY A 811 -11.05 12.43 -38.39
CA GLY A 811 -10.15 12.35 -39.55
C GLY A 811 -8.89 11.51 -39.31
N GLY A 812 -8.41 11.41 -38.07
CA GLY A 812 -7.33 10.49 -37.69
C GLY A 812 -7.85 9.06 -37.59
N ALA A 813 -8.98 8.86 -36.91
CA ALA A 813 -9.64 7.57 -36.80
C ALA A 813 -10.05 6.98 -38.16
N GLN A 814 -10.51 7.81 -39.09
CA GLN A 814 -10.78 7.42 -40.48
C GLN A 814 -9.58 6.79 -41.17
N ALA A 815 -8.39 7.35 -40.95
CA ALA A 815 -7.17 6.80 -41.52
C ALA A 815 -6.71 5.53 -40.78
N ILE A 816 -6.81 5.46 -39.45
CA ILE A 816 -6.42 4.26 -38.68
C ILE A 816 -7.28 3.07 -39.12
N ALA A 817 -8.57 3.30 -39.30
CA ALA A 817 -9.49 2.32 -39.85
C ALA A 817 -9.20 1.98 -41.32
N ASP A 818 -8.80 2.95 -42.16
CA ASP A 818 -8.36 2.68 -43.53
C ASP A 818 -7.04 1.89 -43.60
N ALA A 819 -6.23 1.92 -42.54
CA ALA A 819 -5.01 1.12 -42.41
C ALA A 819 -5.29 -0.32 -41.98
N LEU A 820 -6.18 -0.50 -40.99
CA LEU A 820 -6.62 -1.81 -40.50
C LEU A 820 -7.27 -2.71 -41.58
N LYS A 821 -7.64 -2.16 -42.75
CA LYS A 821 -8.14 -2.94 -43.90
C LYS A 821 -7.06 -3.81 -44.56
N HIS A 822 -5.80 -3.47 -44.31
CA HIS A 822 -4.63 -4.09 -44.94
C HIS A 822 -3.59 -4.58 -43.93
N ASN A 823 -3.57 -3.98 -42.73
CA ASN A 823 -2.79 -4.50 -41.61
C ASN A 823 -3.47 -5.73 -41.01
N ASP A 824 -2.83 -6.89 -41.13
CA ASP A 824 -3.26 -8.18 -40.59
C ASP A 824 -2.48 -8.61 -39.34
N THR A 825 -1.81 -7.67 -38.66
CA THR A 825 -0.89 -7.93 -37.53
C THR A 825 -1.24 -7.21 -36.21
N LEU A 826 -1.96 -6.09 -36.27
CA LEU A 826 -2.36 -5.29 -35.11
C LEU A 826 -3.52 -5.94 -34.35
N THR A 827 -3.19 -6.66 -33.27
CA THR A 827 -4.15 -7.39 -32.42
C THR A 827 -4.82 -6.52 -31.36
N ALA A 828 -4.17 -5.43 -30.93
CA ALA A 828 -4.66 -4.52 -29.89
C ALA A 828 -4.48 -3.05 -30.28
N LEU A 829 -5.55 -2.26 -30.20
CA LEU A 829 -5.55 -0.82 -30.46
C LEU A 829 -6.25 -0.07 -29.33
N ASP A 830 -5.58 0.94 -28.77
CA ASP A 830 -6.18 1.91 -27.84
C ASP A 830 -6.16 3.31 -28.45
N VAL A 831 -7.35 3.86 -28.69
CA VAL A 831 -7.60 5.24 -29.14
C VAL A 831 -8.57 5.96 -28.19
N SER A 832 -8.61 5.53 -26.93
CA SER A 832 -9.49 6.10 -25.91
C SER A 832 -9.10 7.53 -25.56
N PHE A 833 -10.08 8.39 -25.24
CA PHE A 833 -9.88 9.82 -25.01
C PHE A 833 -9.18 10.53 -26.19
N GLY A 834 -9.42 10.03 -27.41
CA GLY A 834 -8.90 10.54 -28.69
C GLY A 834 -9.84 11.54 -29.40
N ARG A 835 -11.04 11.79 -28.85
CA ARG A 835 -12.14 12.58 -29.45
C ARG A 835 -12.64 12.02 -30.80
N VAL A 836 -12.58 10.70 -30.99
CA VAL A 836 -12.80 9.99 -32.28
C VAL A 836 -14.11 10.30 -33.01
N GLY A 837 -15.19 10.67 -32.33
CA GLY A 837 -16.43 11.13 -32.97
C GLY A 837 -17.20 10.07 -33.79
N PHE A 838 -18.25 10.55 -34.47
CA PHE A 838 -19.18 9.74 -35.29
C PHE A 838 -18.49 9.18 -36.54
N GLU A 839 -17.83 10.03 -37.32
CA GLU A 839 -17.27 9.68 -38.62
C GLU A 839 -15.98 8.84 -38.47
N GLY A 840 -15.27 9.01 -37.34
CA GLY A 840 -14.19 8.10 -36.95
C GLY A 840 -14.71 6.71 -36.56
N ALA A 841 -15.79 6.64 -35.79
CA ALA A 841 -16.44 5.38 -35.43
C ALA A 841 -17.06 4.65 -36.64
N ASN A 842 -17.64 5.40 -37.58
CA ASN A 842 -18.11 4.92 -38.89
C ASN A 842 -16.99 4.25 -39.72
N ALA A 843 -15.76 4.77 -39.63
CA ALA A 843 -14.63 4.13 -40.27
C ALA A 843 -14.19 2.85 -39.54
N PHE A 844 -14.08 2.87 -38.21
CA PHE A 844 -13.79 1.67 -37.40
C PHE A 844 -14.83 0.57 -37.66
N ALA A 845 -16.11 0.94 -37.78
CA ALA A 845 -17.19 0.05 -38.21
C ALA A 845 -16.94 -0.56 -39.60
N TYR A 846 -16.61 0.25 -40.60
CA TYR A 846 -16.34 -0.28 -41.95
C TYR A 846 -15.24 -1.35 -41.93
N VAL A 847 -14.14 -1.12 -41.19
CA VAL A 847 -13.00 -2.04 -41.17
C VAL A 847 -13.20 -3.26 -40.29
N LEU A 848 -13.98 -3.19 -39.21
CA LEU A 848 -14.28 -4.37 -38.38
C LEU A 848 -14.98 -5.50 -39.17
N ARG A 849 -15.57 -5.22 -40.33
CA ARG A 849 -16.14 -6.23 -41.25
C ARG A 849 -15.13 -6.89 -42.20
N GLN A 850 -13.87 -6.47 -42.16
CA GLN A 850 -12.81 -6.84 -43.11
C GLN A 850 -11.49 -7.22 -42.43
N ASN A 851 -11.21 -6.64 -41.26
CA ASN A 851 -10.08 -7.01 -40.43
C ASN A 851 -10.45 -8.23 -39.57
N HIS A 852 -9.65 -9.28 -39.69
CA HIS A 852 -9.78 -10.54 -38.96
C HIS A 852 -8.51 -10.80 -38.13
N THR A 853 -7.99 -9.74 -37.49
CA THR A 853 -6.81 -9.79 -36.59
C THR A 853 -7.05 -9.07 -35.27
N LEU A 854 -7.73 -7.92 -35.30
CA LEU A 854 -7.94 -7.09 -34.14
C LEU A 854 -8.82 -7.83 -33.12
N THR A 855 -8.24 -8.12 -31.95
CA THR A 855 -8.88 -8.85 -30.85
C THR A 855 -9.33 -7.93 -29.72
N SER A 856 -8.70 -6.76 -29.59
CA SER A 856 -8.98 -5.76 -28.56
C SER A 856 -9.01 -4.35 -29.12
N LEU A 857 -10.12 -3.64 -28.92
CA LEU A 857 -10.31 -2.25 -29.35
C LEU A 857 -10.82 -1.40 -28.18
N ASN A 858 -10.02 -0.42 -27.76
CA ASN A 858 -10.44 0.57 -26.76
C ASN A 858 -10.79 1.91 -27.44
N LEU A 859 -12.07 2.24 -27.39
CA LEU A 859 -12.71 3.42 -27.96
C LEU A 859 -13.34 4.32 -26.87
N ALA A 860 -13.01 4.10 -25.59
CA ALA A 860 -13.62 4.85 -24.49
C ALA A 860 -13.34 6.37 -24.53
N GLY A 861 -14.20 7.19 -23.93
CA GLY A 861 -13.90 8.62 -23.73
C GLY A 861 -13.89 9.49 -24.99
N ASN A 862 -14.51 9.04 -26.08
CA ASN A 862 -14.33 9.62 -27.41
C ASN A 862 -15.48 10.50 -27.91
N GLY A 863 -16.64 10.50 -27.26
CA GLY A 863 -17.83 11.20 -27.73
C GLY A 863 -18.29 10.65 -29.09
N ILE A 864 -18.45 9.33 -29.19
CA ILE A 864 -18.82 8.64 -30.43
C ILE A 864 -20.29 8.89 -30.82
N PHE A 865 -21.16 9.15 -29.82
CA PHE A 865 -22.59 9.39 -29.98
C PHE A 865 -23.37 8.16 -30.55
N PRO A 866 -24.71 8.16 -30.50
CA PRO A 866 -25.52 6.98 -30.83
C PRO A 866 -25.25 6.45 -32.24
N GLU A 867 -25.21 7.35 -33.23
CA GLU A 867 -25.05 7.02 -34.65
C GLU A 867 -23.69 6.33 -34.91
N GLY A 868 -22.65 6.72 -34.17
CA GLY A 868 -21.30 6.17 -34.32
C GLY A 868 -21.19 4.77 -33.74
N VAL A 869 -22.03 4.45 -32.76
CA VAL A 869 -22.17 3.09 -32.25
C VAL A 869 -23.10 2.25 -33.12
N GLN A 870 -24.14 2.83 -33.74
CA GLN A 870 -25.01 2.09 -34.68
C GLN A 870 -24.21 1.41 -35.79
N VAL A 871 -23.28 2.14 -36.39
CA VAL A 871 -22.40 1.62 -37.44
C VAL A 871 -21.42 0.58 -36.90
N ILE A 872 -20.77 0.81 -35.74
CA ILE A 872 -19.87 -0.19 -35.10
C ILE A 872 -20.63 -1.49 -34.83
N ALA A 873 -21.84 -1.39 -34.30
CA ALA A 873 -22.68 -2.55 -34.02
C ALA A 873 -23.05 -3.32 -35.30
N ASP A 874 -23.45 -2.63 -36.37
CA ASP A 874 -23.71 -3.30 -37.65
C ASP A 874 -22.45 -3.98 -38.25
N ALA A 875 -21.25 -3.59 -37.81
CA ALA A 875 -20.02 -4.30 -38.12
C ALA A 875 -19.75 -5.53 -37.26
N LEU A 876 -20.03 -5.46 -35.94
CA LEU A 876 -19.85 -6.59 -35.01
C LEU A 876 -20.67 -7.83 -35.40
N LYS A 877 -21.77 -7.67 -36.16
CA LYS A 877 -22.55 -8.76 -36.78
C LYS A 877 -21.74 -9.64 -37.74
N HIS A 878 -20.61 -9.14 -38.23
CA HIS A 878 -19.77 -9.79 -39.23
C HIS A 878 -18.32 -10.02 -38.75
N ASN A 879 -17.88 -9.30 -37.72
CA ASN A 879 -16.57 -9.51 -37.13
C ASN A 879 -16.54 -10.81 -36.30
N ASP A 880 -15.48 -11.60 -36.48
CA ASP A 880 -15.26 -12.90 -35.84
C ASP A 880 -13.90 -12.98 -35.11
N THR A 881 -13.32 -11.84 -34.70
CA THR A 881 -12.02 -11.81 -33.99
C THR A 881 -11.98 -10.89 -32.77
N LEU A 882 -12.81 -9.85 -32.72
CA LEU A 882 -12.84 -8.90 -31.62
C LEU A 882 -13.45 -9.55 -30.37
N THR A 883 -12.60 -9.86 -29.40
CA THR A 883 -12.97 -10.48 -28.13
C THR A 883 -13.22 -9.47 -27.01
N ASN A 884 -12.63 -8.27 -27.12
CA ASN A 884 -12.66 -7.20 -26.13
C ASN A 884 -12.98 -5.85 -26.80
N LEU A 885 -14.08 -5.22 -26.39
CA LEU A 885 -14.50 -3.90 -26.88
C LEU A 885 -14.82 -2.98 -25.71
N ASN A 886 -14.14 -1.84 -25.63
CA ASN A 886 -14.42 -0.80 -24.66
C ASN A 886 -15.00 0.45 -25.33
N LEU A 887 -16.28 0.72 -25.08
CA LEU A 887 -17.05 1.87 -25.53
C LEU A 887 -17.51 2.77 -24.37
N SER A 888 -16.96 2.65 -23.17
CA SER A 888 -17.37 3.49 -22.03
C SER A 888 -17.12 5.00 -22.27
N ASN A 889 -17.91 5.89 -21.66
CA ASN A 889 -17.71 7.35 -21.73
C ASN A 889 -17.84 7.94 -23.15
N ASN A 890 -18.94 7.67 -23.84
CA ASN A 890 -19.19 8.01 -25.26
C ASN A 890 -20.57 8.59 -25.59
N ASN A 891 -21.49 8.71 -24.62
CA ASN A 891 -22.84 9.29 -24.78
C ASN A 891 -23.67 8.57 -25.88
N ILE A 892 -23.89 7.26 -25.70
CA ILE A 892 -24.42 6.33 -26.73
C ILE A 892 -25.97 6.34 -26.83
N ASP A 893 -26.64 6.83 -25.78
CA ASP A 893 -28.10 6.86 -25.59
C ASP A 893 -28.83 5.53 -25.87
N VAL A 894 -30.09 5.59 -26.32
CA VAL A 894 -30.92 4.45 -26.69
C VAL A 894 -30.57 3.90 -28.07
N GLU A 895 -30.48 4.74 -29.11
CA GLU A 895 -30.44 4.23 -30.49
C GLU A 895 -29.12 3.52 -30.81
N GLY A 896 -28.01 3.96 -30.20
CA GLY A 896 -26.71 3.30 -30.33
C GLY A 896 -26.69 1.94 -29.62
N VAL A 897 -27.36 1.84 -28.47
CA VAL A 897 -27.45 0.60 -27.70
C VAL A 897 -28.41 -0.40 -28.34
N GLU A 898 -29.53 0.04 -28.92
CA GLU A 898 -30.41 -0.81 -29.72
C GLU A 898 -29.63 -1.51 -30.84
N ALA A 899 -28.75 -0.78 -31.51
CA ALA A 899 -27.92 -1.37 -32.55
C ALA A 899 -26.91 -2.39 -31.99
N ILE A 900 -26.22 -2.09 -30.87
CA ILE A 900 -25.36 -3.07 -30.17
C ILE A 900 -26.14 -4.34 -29.85
N ALA A 901 -27.36 -4.19 -29.35
CA ALA A 901 -28.23 -5.32 -29.06
C ALA A 901 -28.54 -6.16 -30.30
N VAL A 902 -28.92 -5.53 -31.42
CA VAL A 902 -29.12 -6.25 -32.70
C VAL A 902 -27.81 -6.90 -33.19
N ALA A 903 -26.64 -6.36 -32.81
CA ALA A 903 -25.35 -6.95 -33.14
C ALA A 903 -24.98 -8.17 -32.30
N LEU A 904 -25.14 -8.10 -30.98
CA LEU A 904 -24.84 -9.18 -30.04
C LEU A 904 -25.66 -10.47 -30.34
N LYS A 905 -26.85 -10.35 -30.94
CA LYS A 905 -27.66 -11.49 -31.44
C LYS A 905 -27.00 -12.28 -32.58
N HIS A 906 -25.98 -11.72 -33.23
CA HIS A 906 -25.29 -12.30 -34.39
C HIS A 906 -23.79 -12.48 -34.17
N ASN A 907 -23.15 -11.61 -33.37
CA ASN A 907 -21.76 -11.77 -32.99
C ASN A 907 -21.58 -13.01 -32.10
N GLY A 908 -20.58 -13.82 -32.43
CA GLY A 908 -20.24 -15.05 -31.70
C GLY A 908 -18.78 -15.08 -31.22
N THR A 909 -18.20 -13.93 -30.89
CA THR A 909 -16.75 -13.82 -30.60
C THR A 909 -16.40 -12.79 -29.53
N LEU A 910 -17.24 -11.76 -29.34
CA LEU A 910 -17.07 -10.79 -28.28
C LEU A 910 -17.33 -11.46 -26.92
N THR A 911 -16.33 -11.38 -26.04
CA THR A 911 -16.35 -11.99 -24.70
C THR A 911 -16.38 -10.95 -23.58
N ASN A 912 -15.86 -9.75 -23.83
CA ASN A 912 -15.88 -8.60 -22.92
C ASN A 912 -16.39 -7.34 -23.64
N LEU A 913 -17.43 -6.72 -23.10
CA LEU A 913 -18.01 -5.47 -23.58
C LEU A 913 -18.15 -4.49 -22.43
N ASN A 914 -17.49 -3.34 -22.55
CA ASN A 914 -17.65 -2.23 -21.61
C ASN A 914 -18.43 -1.07 -22.24
N LEU A 915 -19.53 -0.70 -21.61
CA LEU A 915 -20.48 0.35 -21.99
C LEU A 915 -20.79 1.31 -20.82
N SER A 916 -19.93 1.41 -19.81
CA SER A 916 -20.18 2.30 -18.68
C SER A 916 -20.13 3.80 -19.03
N ASN A 917 -20.81 4.66 -18.27
CA ASN A 917 -20.79 6.11 -18.44
C ASN A 917 -21.31 6.59 -19.82
N ASN A 918 -22.50 6.14 -20.23
CA ASN A 918 -23.03 6.31 -21.59
C ASN A 918 -24.48 6.80 -21.71
N GLU A 919 -25.14 7.12 -20.60
CA GLU A 919 -26.54 7.59 -20.54
C GLU A 919 -27.58 6.55 -21.06
N ILE A 920 -27.24 5.26 -20.98
CA ILE A 920 -28.08 4.13 -21.42
C ILE A 920 -29.40 4.10 -20.63
N SER A 921 -30.54 4.13 -21.32
CA SER A 921 -31.90 4.23 -20.77
C SER A 921 -32.59 2.86 -20.56
N ALA A 922 -33.86 2.89 -20.13
CA ALA A 922 -34.74 1.73 -20.03
C ALA A 922 -34.90 0.95 -21.34
N GLU A 923 -35.33 1.67 -22.39
CA GLU A 923 -35.55 1.16 -23.76
C GLU A 923 -34.25 0.61 -24.37
N ALA A 924 -33.12 1.24 -24.05
CA ALA A 924 -31.78 0.78 -24.41
C ALA A 924 -31.44 -0.58 -23.75
N ALA A 925 -31.75 -0.72 -22.46
CA ALA A 925 -31.57 -1.97 -21.73
C ALA A 925 -32.57 -3.07 -22.14
N GLU A 926 -33.79 -2.73 -22.55
CA GLU A 926 -34.74 -3.64 -23.20
C GLU A 926 -34.14 -4.29 -24.45
N ALA A 927 -33.42 -3.52 -25.26
CA ALA A 927 -32.72 -4.07 -26.41
C ALA A 927 -31.56 -4.99 -25.98
N ILE A 928 -30.67 -4.55 -25.07
CA ILE A 928 -29.55 -5.36 -24.56
C ILE A 928 -30.04 -6.69 -23.96
N ALA A 929 -31.18 -6.66 -23.28
CA ALA A 929 -31.86 -7.85 -22.79
C ALA A 929 -32.24 -8.81 -23.91
N ASP A 930 -33.01 -8.37 -24.91
CA ASP A 930 -33.38 -9.24 -26.02
C ASP A 930 -32.15 -9.74 -26.81
N ALA A 931 -31.02 -9.03 -26.73
CA ALA A 931 -29.75 -9.53 -27.25
C ALA A 931 -29.13 -10.65 -26.41
N LEU A 932 -29.07 -10.50 -25.08
CA LEU A 932 -28.53 -11.51 -24.16
C LEU A 932 -29.31 -12.83 -24.19
N LYS A 933 -30.60 -12.83 -24.58
CA LYS A 933 -31.39 -14.06 -24.84
C LYS A 933 -30.83 -14.92 -25.98
N HIS A 934 -30.10 -14.32 -26.92
CA HIS A 934 -29.60 -14.96 -28.14
C HIS A 934 -28.07 -15.05 -28.19
N ASN A 935 -27.36 -14.12 -27.54
CA ASN A 935 -25.90 -14.18 -27.45
C ASN A 935 -25.45 -15.28 -26.48
N HIS A 936 -24.48 -16.08 -26.90
CA HIS A 936 -23.92 -17.19 -26.12
C HIS A 936 -22.38 -17.14 -26.14
N THR A 937 -21.78 -15.96 -26.07
CA THR A 937 -20.32 -15.75 -26.09
C THR A 937 -19.82 -14.64 -25.18
N LEU A 938 -20.67 -13.65 -24.90
CA LEU A 938 -20.35 -12.59 -23.96
C LEU A 938 -20.27 -13.16 -22.54
N THR A 939 -19.13 -12.94 -21.89
CA THR A 939 -18.82 -13.41 -20.53
C THR A 939 -18.71 -12.26 -19.54
N ILE A 940 -18.28 -11.08 -19.98
CA ILE A 940 -18.17 -9.85 -19.19
C ILE A 940 -18.97 -8.74 -19.88
N LEU A 941 -19.90 -8.13 -19.14
CA LEU A 941 -20.66 -6.97 -19.57
C LEU A 941 -20.62 -5.90 -18.48
N ASN A 942 -20.02 -4.74 -18.77
CA ASN A 942 -20.09 -3.58 -17.90
C ASN A 942 -21.04 -2.53 -18.49
N LEU A 943 -22.03 -2.13 -17.71
CA LEU A 943 -23.07 -1.15 -18.00
C LEU A 943 -23.14 -0.07 -16.91
N SER A 944 -22.11 0.09 -16.08
CA SER A 944 -22.20 1.01 -14.94
C SER A 944 -22.35 2.50 -15.32
N ASP A 945 -22.77 3.35 -14.39
CA ASP A 945 -22.78 4.81 -14.56
C ASP A 945 -23.71 5.25 -15.71
N ASN A 946 -24.93 4.75 -15.71
CA ASN A 946 -25.92 4.89 -16.79
C ASN A 946 -27.31 5.25 -16.20
N GLN A 947 -28.39 5.09 -16.97
CA GLN A 947 -29.75 5.53 -16.62
C GLN A 947 -30.80 4.43 -16.87
N ILE A 948 -30.43 3.15 -16.67
CA ILE A 948 -31.19 1.95 -17.08
C ILE A 948 -32.61 1.85 -16.47
N SER A 949 -32.87 2.52 -15.34
CA SER A 949 -34.15 2.54 -14.64
C SER A 949 -34.69 1.17 -14.19
N VAL A 950 -35.91 1.18 -13.63
CA VAL A 950 -36.67 -0.01 -13.24
C VAL A 950 -36.89 -0.91 -14.45
N GLU A 951 -37.49 -0.37 -15.50
CA GLU A 951 -38.04 -1.09 -16.64
C GLU A 951 -36.94 -1.78 -17.47
N GLY A 952 -35.81 -1.09 -17.69
CA GLY A 952 -34.65 -1.69 -18.36
C GLY A 952 -34.02 -2.84 -17.59
N ALA A 953 -34.03 -2.79 -16.26
CA ALA A 953 -33.59 -3.90 -15.42
C ALA A 953 -34.59 -5.06 -15.40
N GLU A 954 -35.91 -4.80 -15.53
CA GLU A 954 -36.91 -5.86 -15.73
C GLU A 954 -36.70 -6.63 -17.02
N ALA A 955 -36.21 -5.96 -18.07
CA ALA A 955 -35.85 -6.63 -19.31
C ALA A 955 -34.54 -7.43 -19.17
N ILE A 956 -33.46 -6.82 -18.67
CA ILE A 956 -32.15 -7.49 -18.48
C ILE A 956 -32.32 -8.76 -17.62
N ALA A 957 -33.19 -8.69 -16.62
CA ALA A 957 -33.65 -9.84 -15.86
C ALA A 957 -34.27 -10.94 -16.74
N ASP A 958 -35.32 -10.65 -17.50
CA ASP A 958 -35.98 -11.64 -18.35
C ASP A 958 -35.01 -12.28 -19.38
N ALA A 959 -33.93 -11.57 -19.74
CA ALA A 959 -32.85 -12.13 -20.53
C ALA A 959 -31.91 -13.07 -19.79
N LEU A 960 -31.52 -12.73 -18.56
CA LEU A 960 -30.65 -13.57 -17.72
C LEU A 960 -31.29 -14.94 -17.41
N LYS A 961 -32.62 -15.07 -17.44
CA LYS A 961 -33.35 -16.36 -17.38
C LYS A 961 -33.00 -17.35 -18.50
N HIS A 962 -32.44 -16.85 -19.61
CA HIS A 962 -32.15 -17.62 -20.82
C HIS A 962 -30.68 -17.54 -21.25
N ASN A 963 -29.96 -16.48 -20.87
CA ASN A 963 -28.53 -16.40 -21.12
C ASN A 963 -27.75 -17.45 -20.30
N GLY A 964 -26.88 -18.20 -20.99
CA GLY A 964 -26.06 -19.26 -20.42
C GLY A 964 -24.55 -19.07 -20.60
N THR A 965 -24.06 -17.82 -20.71
CA THR A 965 -22.61 -17.54 -20.84
C THR A 965 -22.10 -16.34 -20.07
N LEU A 966 -22.96 -15.38 -19.71
CA LEU A 966 -22.52 -14.21 -18.97
C LEU A 966 -22.08 -14.63 -17.56
N THR A 967 -20.82 -14.38 -17.24
CA THR A 967 -20.19 -14.73 -15.95
C THR A 967 -19.96 -13.50 -15.08
N ASN A 968 -19.87 -12.30 -15.65
CA ASN A 968 -19.67 -11.03 -14.95
C ASN A 968 -20.58 -9.94 -15.55
N LEU A 969 -21.45 -9.36 -14.73
CA LEU A 969 -22.34 -8.26 -15.07
C LEU A 969 -22.16 -7.12 -14.08
N ASN A 970 -21.83 -5.93 -14.56
CA ASN A 970 -21.82 -4.72 -13.75
C ASN A 970 -22.90 -3.75 -14.22
N LEU A 971 -23.87 -3.46 -13.36
CA LEU A 971 -24.97 -2.52 -13.55
C LEU A 971 -24.89 -1.35 -12.55
N SER A 972 -23.75 -1.09 -11.90
CA SER A 972 -23.72 -0.07 -10.84
C SER A 972 -24.09 1.34 -11.33
N ASN A 973 -24.64 2.19 -10.48
CA ASN A 973 -24.94 3.60 -10.76
C ASN A 973 -25.91 3.79 -11.94
N ASN A 974 -27.11 3.21 -11.84
CA ASN A 974 -28.13 3.13 -12.91
C ASN A 974 -29.59 3.40 -12.50
N VAL A 975 -29.88 3.55 -11.19
CA VAL A 975 -31.23 3.84 -10.64
C VAL A 975 -32.27 2.74 -10.96
N ILE A 976 -31.93 1.47 -10.70
CA ILE A 976 -32.75 0.30 -11.08
C ILE A 976 -33.58 -0.33 -9.95
N SER A 977 -34.61 -1.09 -10.34
CA SER A 977 -35.27 -2.07 -9.47
C SER A 977 -34.46 -3.38 -9.43
N ALA A 978 -34.74 -4.23 -8.44
CA ALA A 978 -34.10 -5.54 -8.31
C ALA A 978 -35.10 -6.72 -8.30
N GLU A 979 -36.39 -6.40 -8.25
CA GLU A 979 -37.54 -7.30 -8.21
C GLU A 979 -37.48 -8.35 -9.32
N ALA A 980 -37.16 -7.91 -10.54
CA ALA A 980 -37.02 -8.78 -11.69
C ALA A 980 -35.62 -9.41 -11.79
N ILE A 981 -34.53 -8.66 -11.55
CA ILE A 981 -33.14 -9.19 -11.59
C ILE A 981 -33.01 -10.40 -10.65
N ALA A 982 -33.69 -10.35 -9.52
CA ALA A 982 -33.92 -11.48 -8.66
C ALA A 982 -34.67 -12.64 -9.32
N ASP A 983 -35.86 -12.40 -9.87
CA ASP A 983 -36.63 -13.45 -10.55
C ASP A 983 -35.85 -14.12 -11.69
N ALA A 984 -34.88 -13.41 -12.28
CA ALA A 984 -33.91 -13.96 -13.21
C ALA A 984 -32.86 -14.89 -12.59
N LEU A 985 -32.26 -14.48 -11.47
CA LEU A 985 -31.26 -15.26 -10.73
C LEU A 985 -31.79 -16.62 -10.25
N LYS A 986 -33.12 -16.80 -10.10
CA LYS A 986 -33.77 -18.11 -9.86
C LYS A 986 -33.55 -19.12 -10.99
N HIS A 987 -33.24 -18.65 -12.19
CA HIS A 987 -33.15 -19.43 -13.43
C HIS A 987 -31.78 -19.34 -14.10
N ASN A 988 -31.06 -18.23 -13.92
CA ASN A 988 -29.68 -18.11 -14.37
C ASN A 988 -28.75 -18.99 -13.50
N HIS A 989 -27.93 -19.81 -14.16
CA HIS A 989 -26.93 -20.66 -13.50
C HIS A 989 -25.56 -20.53 -14.20
N THR A 990 -25.15 -19.31 -14.55
CA THR A 990 -23.84 -19.02 -15.16
C THR A 990 -23.19 -17.74 -14.67
N LEU A 991 -23.99 -16.76 -14.20
CA LEU A 991 -23.48 -15.53 -13.64
C LEU A 991 -22.72 -15.85 -12.35
N THR A 992 -21.48 -15.37 -12.27
CA THR A 992 -20.57 -15.54 -11.12
C THR A 992 -20.28 -14.20 -10.45
N ILE A 993 -20.29 -13.08 -11.16
CA ILE A 993 -20.08 -11.74 -10.62
C ILE A 993 -21.24 -10.85 -11.07
N LEU A 994 -21.84 -10.14 -10.12
CA LEU A 994 -22.94 -9.22 -10.32
C LEU A 994 -22.72 -7.96 -9.47
N ASN A 995 -22.39 -6.84 -10.08
CA ASN A 995 -22.35 -5.56 -9.38
C ASN A 995 -23.66 -4.79 -9.65
N LEU A 996 -24.36 -4.42 -8.57
CA LEU A 996 -25.62 -3.67 -8.57
C LEU A 996 -25.50 -2.40 -7.73
N SER A 997 -24.30 -1.83 -7.56
CA SER A 997 -24.13 -0.73 -6.63
C SER A 997 -24.77 0.58 -7.10
N ASP A 998 -24.94 1.60 -6.25
CA ASP A 998 -25.28 2.97 -6.65
C ASP A 998 -26.65 3.10 -7.35
N ASN A 999 -27.56 2.15 -7.12
CA ASN A 999 -28.76 1.92 -7.92
C ASN A 999 -30.10 2.31 -7.27
N GLN A 1000 -30.11 2.87 -6.06
CA GLN A 1000 -31.36 3.22 -5.35
C GLN A 1000 -32.38 2.06 -5.15
N ILE A 1001 -31.95 0.79 -5.21
CA ILE A 1001 -32.82 -0.40 -5.08
C ILE A 1001 -33.70 -0.33 -3.83
N SER A 1002 -34.99 -0.64 -4.04
CA SER A 1002 -36.11 -0.61 -3.10
C SER A 1002 -36.02 -1.64 -1.96
N VAL A 1003 -37.02 -1.61 -1.08
CA VAL A 1003 -37.26 -2.67 -0.08
C VAL A 1003 -37.64 -3.96 -0.82
N GLU A 1004 -38.70 -3.88 -1.61
CA GLU A 1004 -39.33 -4.98 -2.32
C GLU A 1004 -38.37 -5.67 -3.31
N GLY A 1005 -37.46 -4.92 -3.94
CA GLY A 1005 -36.44 -5.44 -4.84
C GLY A 1005 -35.35 -6.20 -4.13
N ALA A 1006 -34.91 -5.70 -2.98
CA ALA A 1006 -34.01 -6.47 -2.13
C ALA A 1006 -34.71 -7.68 -1.49
N GLU A 1007 -36.02 -7.63 -1.17
CA GLU A 1007 -36.86 -8.78 -0.80
C GLU A 1007 -37.02 -9.82 -1.92
N ALA A 1008 -36.87 -9.42 -3.18
CA ALA A 1008 -36.85 -10.37 -4.29
C ALA A 1008 -35.50 -11.07 -4.43
N ILE A 1009 -34.37 -10.33 -4.36
CA ILE A 1009 -32.99 -10.88 -4.53
C ILE A 1009 -32.74 -12.07 -3.60
N VAL A 1010 -33.35 -12.02 -2.42
CA VAL A 1010 -33.55 -13.12 -1.47
C VAL A 1010 -34.04 -14.40 -2.13
N ASP A 1011 -35.29 -14.39 -2.61
CA ASP A 1011 -35.99 -15.56 -3.10
C ASP A 1011 -35.33 -16.09 -4.39
N ALA A 1012 -34.45 -15.29 -4.99
CA ALA A 1012 -33.51 -15.74 -5.99
C ALA A 1012 -32.31 -16.51 -5.44
N LEU A 1013 -31.61 -15.97 -4.45
CA LEU A 1013 -30.44 -16.61 -3.84
C LEU A 1013 -30.79 -17.95 -3.18
N LYS A 1014 -32.04 -18.19 -2.77
CA LYS A 1014 -32.53 -19.53 -2.34
C LYS A 1014 -32.45 -20.61 -3.43
N HIS A 1015 -32.27 -20.23 -4.68
CA HIS A 1015 -32.33 -21.10 -5.86
C HIS A 1015 -31.16 -20.92 -6.84
N ASN A 1016 -30.41 -19.80 -6.74
CA ASN A 1016 -29.21 -19.57 -7.53
C ASN A 1016 -28.00 -20.33 -6.96
N GLY A 1017 -27.45 -21.27 -7.71
CA GLY A 1017 -26.26 -22.04 -7.33
C GLY A 1017 -25.03 -21.75 -8.19
N THR A 1018 -24.78 -20.50 -8.61
CA THR A 1018 -23.54 -20.14 -9.34
C THR A 1018 -22.97 -18.76 -9.03
N LEU A 1019 -23.78 -17.80 -8.57
CA LEU A 1019 -23.30 -16.45 -8.30
C LEU A 1019 -22.28 -16.53 -7.17
N THR A 1020 -21.09 -15.94 -7.37
CA THR A 1020 -19.98 -15.89 -6.40
C THR A 1020 -19.71 -14.47 -5.92
N ASN A 1021 -20.13 -13.40 -6.60
CA ASN A 1021 -19.94 -12.02 -6.17
C ASN A 1021 -21.19 -11.18 -6.45
N LEU A 1022 -21.71 -10.46 -5.44
CA LEU A 1022 -22.94 -9.65 -5.53
C LEU A 1022 -22.78 -8.29 -4.84
N ASN A 1023 -22.48 -7.20 -5.56
CA ASN A 1023 -22.27 -5.88 -4.93
C ASN A 1023 -23.53 -4.99 -4.98
N LEU A 1024 -24.48 -5.14 -4.04
CA LEU A 1024 -25.69 -4.31 -3.84
C LEU A 1024 -25.41 -2.95 -3.16
N SER A 1025 -24.24 -2.35 -3.36
CA SER A 1025 -23.84 -1.11 -2.67
C SER A 1025 -24.69 0.13 -3.05
N ASN A 1026 -24.68 1.21 -2.28
CA ASN A 1026 -25.30 2.52 -2.58
C ASN A 1026 -26.73 2.52 -3.16
N ASN A 1027 -27.59 1.71 -2.54
CA ASN A 1027 -29.00 1.54 -2.89
C ASN A 1027 -29.93 2.20 -1.85
N GLU A 1028 -31.24 1.91 -1.83
CA GLU A 1028 -32.17 2.43 -0.80
C GLU A 1028 -32.66 1.33 0.18
N ILE A 1029 -32.12 0.11 0.06
CA ILE A 1029 -32.55 -1.13 0.73
C ILE A 1029 -32.80 -0.87 2.22
N SER A 1030 -34.00 -1.19 2.72
CA SER A 1030 -34.33 -1.01 4.14
C SER A 1030 -33.91 -2.19 5.01
N ASP A 1031 -34.23 -2.00 6.29
CA ASP A 1031 -34.57 -2.97 7.32
C ASP A 1031 -35.12 -4.29 6.79
N GLU A 1032 -36.43 -4.33 6.52
CA GLU A 1032 -37.23 -5.49 6.12
C GLU A 1032 -36.54 -6.30 5.01
N ALA A 1033 -36.13 -5.60 3.96
CA ALA A 1033 -35.57 -6.21 2.77
C ALA A 1033 -34.24 -6.91 2.98
N ALA A 1034 -33.42 -6.31 3.83
CA ALA A 1034 -32.18 -6.91 4.20
C ALA A 1034 -32.42 -8.08 5.19
N GLU A 1035 -33.38 -7.99 6.12
CA GLU A 1035 -33.86 -9.17 6.88
C GLU A 1035 -34.41 -10.29 6.02
N ALA A 1036 -34.75 -9.98 4.77
CA ALA A 1036 -35.07 -10.97 3.77
C ALA A 1036 -33.77 -11.48 3.09
N ILE A 1037 -32.87 -10.67 2.51
CA ILE A 1037 -31.59 -11.09 1.83
C ILE A 1037 -30.88 -12.19 2.61
N ALA A 1038 -30.69 -11.89 3.87
CA ALA A 1038 -30.70 -12.82 4.98
C ALA A 1038 -31.19 -14.28 4.76
N GLY A 1039 -32.50 -14.52 4.90
CA GLY A 1039 -33.12 -15.85 4.95
C GLY A 1039 -32.86 -16.70 3.71
N ALA A 1040 -32.35 -16.10 2.62
CA ALA A 1040 -31.82 -16.82 1.47
C ALA A 1040 -30.37 -17.27 1.61
N LEU A 1041 -29.53 -16.45 2.24
CA LEU A 1041 -28.14 -16.81 2.52
C LEU A 1041 -28.04 -18.05 3.43
N LYS A 1042 -29.10 -18.45 4.15
CA LYS A 1042 -29.22 -19.77 4.83
C LYS A 1042 -29.13 -20.97 3.87
N HIS A 1043 -29.34 -20.74 2.59
CA HIS A 1043 -29.62 -21.76 1.58
C HIS A 1043 -28.88 -21.50 0.25
N ASN A 1044 -27.94 -20.53 0.22
CA ASN A 1044 -27.13 -20.21 -0.95
C ASN A 1044 -25.67 -20.64 -0.75
N ASP A 1045 -25.31 -21.81 -1.25
CA ASP A 1045 -24.00 -22.42 -1.08
C ASP A 1045 -22.99 -22.07 -2.20
N THR A 1046 -23.15 -20.94 -2.91
CA THR A 1046 -22.18 -20.54 -3.96
C THR A 1046 -21.70 -19.10 -3.94
N LEU A 1047 -22.45 -18.17 -3.33
CA LEU A 1047 -21.96 -16.80 -3.17
C LEU A 1047 -20.64 -16.85 -2.40
N THR A 1048 -19.67 -16.00 -2.76
CA THR A 1048 -18.37 -15.86 -2.06
C THR A 1048 -18.00 -14.38 -1.83
N THR A 1049 -18.77 -13.42 -2.33
CA THR A 1049 -18.58 -11.98 -2.15
C THR A 1049 -19.93 -11.28 -2.22
N LEU A 1050 -20.15 -10.30 -1.35
CA LEU A 1050 -21.34 -9.46 -1.29
C LEU A 1050 -20.90 -8.02 -1.04
N GLY A 1051 -21.74 -7.06 -1.39
CA GLY A 1051 -21.61 -5.63 -1.09
C GLY A 1051 -22.99 -5.05 -0.84
N LEU A 1052 -23.09 -4.05 0.02
CA LEU A 1052 -24.29 -3.31 0.45
C LEU A 1052 -23.90 -1.84 0.88
N GLN A 1053 -22.73 -1.32 0.46
CA GLN A 1053 -22.13 -0.05 0.89
C GLN A 1053 -22.74 1.21 0.31
N CYS A 1054 -23.52 1.89 1.15
CA CYS A 1054 -24.08 3.25 1.09
C CYS A 1054 -25.62 3.25 1.22
N ASN A 1055 -26.25 2.07 1.34
CA ASN A 1055 -27.71 1.90 1.37
C ASN A 1055 -28.48 2.68 2.44
N GLN A 1056 -29.68 3.22 2.16
CA GLN A 1056 -30.50 3.88 3.20
C GLN A 1056 -30.82 3.05 4.44
N ARG A 1057 -30.76 1.70 4.37
CA ARG A 1057 -30.66 0.73 5.48
C ARG A 1057 -30.69 1.41 6.83
N THR A 1058 -31.88 1.44 7.43
CA THR A 1058 -32.02 1.82 8.83
C THR A 1058 -31.53 0.63 9.63
N SER A 1059 -32.10 0.41 10.81
CA SER A 1059 -31.93 -0.86 11.36
C SER A 1059 -33.22 -1.44 11.95
N ARG A 1060 -33.79 -2.29 11.11
CA ARG A 1060 -33.94 -3.72 11.30
C ARG A 1060 -33.12 -4.49 10.24
N VAL A 1061 -31.84 -4.15 9.99
CA VAL A 1061 -30.96 -4.85 9.01
C VAL A 1061 -29.86 -5.78 9.56
N ALA A 1062 -29.42 -5.68 10.83
CA ALA A 1062 -28.18 -6.31 11.46
C ALA A 1062 -28.12 -7.38 12.76
N GLN A 1063 -28.52 -8.72 13.19
CA GLN A 1063 -29.45 -10.07 13.29
C GLN A 1063 -30.22 -11.05 12.27
N THR A 1064 -31.07 -10.69 11.32
CA THR A 1064 -31.68 -11.53 10.30
C THR A 1064 -30.81 -11.72 9.03
N ILE A 1065 -30.12 -10.70 8.41
CA ILE A 1065 -28.88 -10.93 7.53
C ILE A 1065 -27.85 -11.79 8.24
N ALA A 1066 -28.13 -11.98 9.51
CA ALA A 1066 -27.44 -12.75 10.44
C ALA A 1066 -27.81 -14.22 10.49
N ASP A 1067 -28.97 -14.56 11.08
CA ASP A 1067 -29.43 -15.93 11.20
C ASP A 1067 -29.45 -16.64 9.84
N ALA A 1068 -29.60 -15.86 8.78
CA ALA A 1068 -29.09 -16.06 7.43
C ALA A 1068 -27.77 -16.83 7.28
N LEU A 1069 -26.65 -16.13 7.48
CA LEU A 1069 -25.35 -16.70 7.20
C LEU A 1069 -25.07 -17.85 8.20
N LYS A 1070 -25.66 -17.91 9.42
CA LYS A 1070 -26.47 -19.11 9.81
C LYS A 1070 -26.06 -20.47 9.24
N ALA A 1071 -26.87 -20.91 8.29
CA ALA A 1071 -26.91 -22.30 7.87
C ALA A 1071 -26.02 -22.56 6.65
N ASN A 1072 -24.94 -21.78 6.49
CA ASN A 1072 -24.17 -21.65 5.25
C ASN A 1072 -22.73 -21.20 5.53
#